data_AF-A0A2V2T3H1-F1
#
_entry.id   AF-A0A2V2T3H1-F1
#
_cell.length_a   1.000
_cell.length_b   1.000
_cell.length_c   1.000
_cell.angle_alpha   90.00
_cell.angle_beta   90.00
_cell.angle_gamma   90.00
#
_symmetry.space_group_name_H-M   'P 1'
#
loop_
_entity.id
_entity.type
_entity.pdbx_description
1 polymer ?
#
loop_
_entity_poly.entity_id
_entity_poly.type
_entity_poly.pdbx_seq_one_letter_code
_entity_poly.pdbx_strand_id
1 'polypeptide(L)'
;MNLVSHSRRPTRRRLADYPLKRLLLAMALAAGSAQLALAGELPQIQNVVQGAVNISQDGSSMQIQTQTGRTAIDWKNFSIGADNKVHFQQPDGSSITLNRVTGASPSAIYGMLTSNGKLILLNPNGIWFGPNSRVSTASLVAGAGRVTDEQIERFRQTGKLDIDLTGKVANHGQMVMSGENAVVALLGAEVENTGLIRAQKGRATLASGPQATIDFSGDGLISLAGDPHGDVKDDLRGGVHNSGVIDVGGGSVVMSAARAARHLDSVISLGGAVVADSVSEQGGSIVLGNAEQTRVTGSLSARGNEGGSIKVLGDNVSIADGARLDASGTGGKGGSLLVGGGFRGQGSEPRAQNTTVEKGAQLRADGATDGGTIVAWSDGRTHFAGQASARGGQRGGVVETSGKQLQVTADAKVDTGGSQRAGTWLLDPQTVTIDEAGGADAVAASTIVEALKTGNVEISASERINVNAPIIARQVWQTVDAQGNPTGGTLALIAAGNPTQGRGYVDANGNRADLHDDSGSVYINAPILLAGGNLFIAATGDVRLVNNTPGQSGDAAMMARAIIDVGDGIVWIKTSNVASVSQDAGTAIKAGQLAVEGASVLLDSDLNFAGTLAGKASNGVFRFSQTNASGTTSTGTVKSPYSSESLTGVTAQELRYVGSREVVADTGSGPGDLPLVFDLGGQSFDYLVFEATGFVGPDGQLLSPEVLLNYLDSSDYLVNGISFKVGNETWSFKPDASDANLTQFFIDGVPQGSLPLGFALDANGGLQVVSTLPGTTGWGVEPYQYIPGAVNQAEVQHNVQDGSSQQLIISLGQKVDQVQVTLGWLMDDGIWNDPPVDPSGPTSSVLRERAIVHFLSTEQAPDSISLTARKATVEVGTQDAGRTYGEANPGFTTQVTDNAAAAAAREVDSFVDRQLGQDRLALNTQVGTAATERSNVGQYAIQTSGSPGSHMSQRYEVNFGSATLTIAPAPLRVVADDKAKQAGQADPALTYQASGWKFAEDARDFTLAREPGEAAGNYRIFEQDGTRLVSANYQVIFVDGNLRIDGPVAPEPGPEPKPEPGPTPEPTPEPPLPPSRQPVTSSGLNAGTTSERCTPIESPASIIASDTVSPAVVRSYSVQLVCKPRSYGTAEEQLPDRIDLINYANSLIDGDRFRLPDWNRGVIPRELELKAKEAK
;
A
#
# COMPACT_ATOMS: atom_id res chain seq x y z
N MET A 1 -3.24 -10.62 -54.35
CA MET A 1 -2.65 -9.78 -55.41
C MET A 1 -1.83 -8.68 -54.74
N ASN A 2 -0.56 -8.53 -55.16
CA ASN A 2 0.39 -7.39 -55.04
C ASN A 2 0.13 -6.30 -53.97
N LEU A 3 0.99 -6.18 -52.94
CA LEU A 3 2.19 -5.29 -52.83
C LEU A 3 1.79 -3.85 -52.43
N VAL A 4 2.44 -3.15 -51.47
CA VAL A 4 3.86 -3.18 -51.01
C VAL A 4 3.93 -3.07 -49.47
N SER A 5 4.93 -3.69 -48.84
CA SER A 5 5.33 -3.40 -47.45
C SER A 5 6.85 -3.22 -47.34
N HIS A 6 7.31 -2.45 -46.36
CA HIS A 6 8.71 -2.40 -45.92
C HIS A 6 8.77 -2.41 -44.39
N SER A 7 9.25 -3.52 -43.82
CA SER A 7 9.63 -3.61 -42.41
C SER A 7 11.03 -4.20 -42.31
N ARG A 8 11.87 -3.71 -41.39
CA ARG A 8 13.04 -4.44 -40.91
C ARG A 8 13.25 -4.21 -39.41
N ARG A 9 13.29 -5.33 -38.67
CA ARG A 9 13.63 -5.43 -37.24
C ARG A 9 15.15 -5.29 -37.03
N PRO A 10 15.60 -4.91 -35.82
CA PRO A 10 17.02 -4.92 -35.45
C PRO A 10 17.52 -6.33 -35.09
N THR A 11 18.83 -6.58 -35.25
CA THR A 11 19.48 -7.85 -34.86
C THR A 11 20.68 -7.64 -33.95
N ARG A 12 20.69 -8.35 -32.82
CA ARG A 12 21.82 -8.48 -31.87
C ARG A 12 23.11 -8.96 -32.55
N ARG A 13 24.28 -8.55 -32.04
CA ARG A 13 25.52 -9.36 -32.08
C ARG A 13 26.21 -9.40 -30.71
N ARG A 14 26.94 -10.49 -30.49
CA ARG A 14 27.54 -10.90 -29.20
C ARG A 14 28.93 -10.30 -28.97
N LEU A 15 29.34 -10.30 -27.70
CA LEU A 15 30.72 -10.20 -27.25
C LEU A 15 31.62 -11.29 -27.86
N ALA A 16 32.91 -11.01 -27.95
CA ALA A 16 34.00 -11.97 -28.21
C ALA A 16 35.23 -11.58 -27.37
N ASP A 17 36.00 -12.59 -26.95
CA ASP A 17 37.00 -12.49 -25.88
C ASP A 17 38.33 -11.81 -26.28
N TYR A 18 39.02 -11.25 -25.27
CA TYR A 18 40.41 -10.81 -25.34
C TYR A 18 41.35 -11.80 -24.61
N PRO A 19 42.47 -12.23 -25.23
CA PRO A 19 43.59 -12.84 -24.53
C PRO A 19 44.72 -11.84 -24.23
N LEU A 20 45.48 -12.10 -23.16
CA LEU A 20 46.45 -11.19 -22.53
C LEU A 20 47.92 -11.51 -22.92
N LYS A 21 48.76 -10.45 -22.89
CA LYS A 21 50.26 -10.44 -22.87
C LYS A 21 51.03 -10.75 -24.19
N ARG A 22 51.84 -9.78 -24.63
CA ARG A 22 53.27 -9.69 -24.25
C ARG A 22 53.91 -8.32 -24.58
N LEU A 23 55.11 -8.13 -24.02
CA LEU A 23 55.88 -6.89 -23.88
C LEU A 23 57.04 -6.82 -24.90
N LEU A 24 57.45 -5.61 -25.30
CA LEU A 24 58.81 -5.13 -25.69
C LEU A 24 58.97 -4.40 -27.06
N LEU A 25 59.13 -3.09 -26.93
CA LEU A 25 60.27 -2.29 -27.42
C LEU A 25 60.59 -2.20 -28.94
N ALA A 26 60.38 -1.00 -29.50
CA ALA A 26 61.25 -0.42 -30.52
C ALA A 26 61.30 1.11 -30.37
N MET A 27 62.48 1.66 -30.04
CA MET A 27 62.79 3.07 -30.26
C MET A 27 63.19 3.28 -31.73
N ALA A 28 62.69 4.32 -32.40
CA ALA A 28 63.51 5.30 -33.16
C ALA A 28 62.67 6.25 -34.05
N LEU A 29 62.91 7.55 -33.85
CA LEU A 29 62.84 8.65 -34.81
C LEU A 29 61.75 8.68 -35.90
N ALA A 30 60.81 9.61 -35.71
CA ALA A 30 60.38 10.53 -36.76
C ALA A 30 60.31 11.97 -36.19
N ALA A 31 61.49 12.59 -36.01
CA ALA A 31 61.57 14.00 -35.69
C ALA A 31 61.39 14.83 -36.98
N GLY A 32 60.39 15.71 -36.99
CA GLY A 32 60.01 16.50 -38.17
C GLY A 32 59.17 17.71 -37.78
N SER A 33 59.83 18.71 -37.20
CA SER A 33 59.39 20.11 -37.01
C SER A 33 58.08 20.51 -37.72
N ALA A 34 57.08 21.07 -37.03
CA ALA A 34 57.28 22.27 -36.21
C ALA A 34 56.67 22.19 -34.80
N GLN A 35 57.54 22.01 -33.81
CA GLN A 35 57.28 22.58 -32.48
C GLN A 35 57.54 24.08 -32.55
N LEU A 36 56.48 24.87 -32.69
CA LEU A 36 56.52 26.27 -32.29
C LEU A 36 56.60 26.31 -30.76
N ALA A 37 57.83 26.31 -30.26
CA ALA A 37 58.10 26.83 -28.93
C ALA A 37 57.77 28.33 -28.96
N LEU A 38 56.53 28.69 -28.60
CA LEU A 38 56.19 30.07 -28.29
C LEU A 38 57.08 30.51 -27.13
N ALA A 39 57.92 31.50 -27.38
CA ALA A 39 58.78 32.12 -26.38
C ALA A 39 57.91 32.65 -25.22
N GLY A 40 58.53 32.91 -24.06
CA GLY A 40 57.83 33.32 -22.84
C GLY A 40 57.11 34.67 -22.98
N GLU A 41 55.88 34.66 -23.50
CA GLU A 41 55.06 35.85 -23.62
C GLU A 41 54.55 36.34 -22.26
N LEU A 42 54.62 37.65 -22.09
CA LEU A 42 53.89 38.44 -21.10
C LEU A 42 52.79 39.23 -21.84
N PRO A 43 51.73 39.68 -21.17
CA PRO A 43 50.61 40.38 -21.80
C PRO A 43 51.04 41.62 -22.61
N GLN A 44 50.51 41.77 -23.82
CA GLN A 44 50.79 42.92 -24.69
C GLN A 44 49.64 43.92 -24.66
N ILE A 45 49.83 45.06 -23.99
CA ILE A 45 48.82 46.13 -23.91
C ILE A 45 48.55 46.72 -25.31
N GLN A 46 47.27 46.98 -25.59
CA GLN A 46 46.83 47.77 -26.74
C GLN A 46 46.48 49.21 -26.32
N ASN A 47 45.66 49.37 -25.29
CA ASN A 47 45.24 50.68 -24.80
C ASN A 47 44.79 50.63 -23.32
N VAL A 48 44.90 51.75 -22.60
CA VAL A 48 44.16 51.96 -21.35
C VAL A 48 42.83 52.60 -21.71
N VAL A 49 41.73 51.84 -21.61
CA VAL A 49 40.37 52.31 -21.93
C VAL A 49 39.86 53.25 -20.83
N GLN A 50 40.18 52.93 -19.57
CA GLN A 50 39.71 53.68 -18.41
C GLN A 50 40.69 53.58 -17.24
N GLY A 51 40.91 54.70 -16.56
CA GLY A 51 41.71 54.78 -15.34
C GLY A 51 43.16 55.20 -15.59
N ALA A 52 43.95 55.26 -14.53
CA ALA A 52 45.39 55.53 -14.62
C ALA A 52 46.17 54.26 -14.26
N VAL A 53 47.02 53.83 -15.18
CA VAL A 53 47.76 52.55 -15.13
C VAL A 53 49.23 52.79 -15.48
N ASN A 54 50.11 52.34 -14.60
CA ASN A 54 51.55 52.24 -14.87
C ASN A 54 51.91 50.76 -15.03
N ILE A 55 52.54 50.39 -16.15
CA ILE A 55 53.03 49.02 -16.38
C ILE A 55 54.55 49.05 -16.41
N SER A 56 55.18 48.18 -15.63
CA SER A 56 56.62 47.93 -15.67
C SER A 56 56.88 46.44 -15.89
N GLN A 57 58.02 46.14 -16.50
CA GLN A 57 58.49 44.77 -16.71
C GLN A 57 59.95 44.67 -16.26
N ASP A 58 60.25 43.63 -15.49
CA ASP A 58 61.59 43.23 -15.07
C ASP A 58 61.77 41.74 -15.40
N GLY A 59 62.52 41.47 -16.47
CA GLY A 59 62.71 40.12 -17.00
C GLY A 59 61.39 39.41 -17.32
N SER A 60 61.14 38.28 -16.63
CA SER A 60 59.92 37.47 -16.74
C SER A 60 58.78 37.94 -15.82
N SER A 61 58.96 39.03 -15.07
CA SER A 61 57.94 39.60 -14.17
C SER A 61 57.38 40.91 -14.74
N MET A 62 56.06 41.03 -14.79
CA MET A 62 55.34 42.26 -15.12
C MET A 62 54.54 42.75 -13.92
N GLN A 63 54.63 44.04 -13.62
CA GLN A 63 53.83 44.71 -12.60
C GLN A 63 52.91 45.74 -13.24
N ILE A 64 51.63 45.68 -12.87
CA ILE A 64 50.57 46.56 -13.37
C ILE A 64 50.02 47.30 -12.15
N GLN A 65 50.39 48.57 -12.02
CA GLN A 65 49.95 49.45 -10.94
C GLN A 65 48.76 50.28 -11.41
N THR A 66 47.58 50.07 -10.81
CA THR A 66 46.40 50.91 -11.07
C THR A 66 46.24 51.96 -9.96
N GLN A 67 45.70 53.13 -10.30
CA GLN A 67 45.47 54.24 -9.36
C GLN A 67 43.97 54.52 -9.10
N THR A 68 43.09 53.88 -9.86
CA THR A 68 41.64 54.11 -9.85
C THR A 68 40.89 52.84 -9.46
N GLY A 69 39.89 52.96 -8.57
CA GLY A 69 39.13 51.81 -8.04
C GLY A 69 38.35 50.99 -9.07
N ARG A 70 38.07 51.56 -10.26
CA ARG A 70 37.66 50.82 -11.46
C ARG A 70 38.57 51.20 -12.62
N THR A 71 39.18 50.20 -13.24
CA THR A 71 40.14 50.35 -14.34
C THR A 71 39.78 49.40 -15.47
N ALA A 72 39.92 49.82 -16.74
CA ALA A 72 39.70 48.98 -17.91
C ALA A 72 40.87 49.09 -18.90
N ILE A 73 41.40 47.94 -19.33
CA ILE A 73 42.59 47.82 -20.18
C ILE A 73 42.27 46.89 -21.36
N ASP A 74 42.55 47.37 -22.57
CA ASP A 74 42.54 46.57 -23.79
C ASP A 74 43.91 45.97 -24.05
N TRP A 75 43.92 44.67 -24.33
CA TRP A 75 45.11 43.85 -24.54
C TRP A 75 45.09 43.24 -25.94
N LYS A 76 46.17 43.45 -26.69
CA LYS A 76 46.40 42.78 -27.97
C LYS A 76 46.55 41.26 -27.77
N ASN A 77 47.23 40.86 -26.68
CA ASN A 77 47.17 39.52 -26.12
C ASN A 77 47.26 39.59 -24.59
N PHE A 78 46.74 38.57 -23.91
CA PHE A 78 46.95 38.39 -22.48
C PHE A 78 47.31 36.92 -22.24
N SER A 79 48.62 36.63 -22.29
CA SER A 79 49.20 35.31 -22.03
C SER A 79 50.35 35.45 -21.01
N ILE A 80 50.60 34.38 -20.25
CA ILE A 80 51.64 34.33 -19.22
C ILE A 80 52.37 32.99 -19.38
N GLY A 81 53.55 32.99 -19.98
CA GLY A 81 54.42 31.82 -20.10
C GLY A 81 54.73 31.14 -18.75
N ALA A 82 55.14 29.87 -18.77
CA ALA A 82 55.26 29.05 -17.55
C ALA A 82 56.18 29.64 -16.47
N ASP A 83 57.29 30.27 -16.87
CA ASP A 83 58.27 30.91 -15.97
C ASP A 83 58.00 32.40 -15.73
N ASN A 84 56.88 32.93 -16.25
CA ASN A 84 56.51 34.34 -16.18
C ASN A 84 55.55 34.63 -15.02
N LYS A 85 55.59 35.88 -14.52
CA LYS A 85 54.71 36.38 -13.47
C LYS A 85 54.06 37.69 -13.88
N VAL A 86 52.77 37.85 -13.59
CA VAL A 86 52.06 39.13 -13.66
C VAL A 86 51.51 39.48 -12.27
N HIS A 87 51.71 40.71 -11.83
CA HIS A 87 51.23 41.23 -10.56
C HIS A 87 50.47 42.55 -10.73
N PHE A 88 49.18 42.56 -10.39
CA PHE A 88 48.34 43.75 -10.34
C PHE A 88 48.34 44.34 -8.93
N GLN A 89 48.98 45.49 -8.75
CA GLN A 89 48.90 46.29 -7.54
C GLN A 89 47.83 47.36 -7.73
N GLN A 90 46.67 47.15 -7.11
CA GLN A 90 45.50 48.03 -7.14
C GLN A 90 45.44 48.89 -5.87
N PRO A 91 44.64 49.98 -5.82
CA PRO A 91 44.54 50.86 -4.65
C PRO A 91 44.16 50.13 -3.35
N ASP A 92 43.20 49.21 -3.42
CA ASP A 92 42.72 48.41 -2.29
C ASP A 92 42.16 47.03 -2.76
N GLY A 93 41.69 46.22 -1.82
CA GLY A 93 41.11 44.90 -2.09
C GLY A 93 39.71 44.91 -2.71
N SER A 94 39.03 46.06 -2.73
CA SER A 94 37.71 46.23 -3.36
C SER A 94 37.81 46.61 -4.84
N SER A 95 38.94 47.22 -5.21
CA SER A 95 39.28 47.73 -6.54
C SER A 95 39.20 46.65 -7.62
N ILE A 96 38.71 47.02 -8.81
CA ILE A 96 38.45 46.10 -9.92
C ILE A 96 39.20 46.55 -11.17
N THR A 97 39.96 45.64 -11.77
CA THR A 97 40.59 45.84 -13.08
C THR A 97 40.01 44.88 -14.12
N LEU A 98 39.37 45.45 -15.14
CA LEU A 98 38.85 44.75 -16.31
C LEU A 98 39.91 44.68 -17.41
N ASN A 99 40.23 43.46 -17.85
CA ASN A 99 41.21 43.17 -18.90
C ASN A 99 40.46 42.55 -20.08
N ARG A 100 40.27 43.30 -21.17
CA ARG A 100 39.62 42.81 -22.39
C ARG A 100 40.68 42.47 -23.43
N VAL A 101 40.65 41.26 -23.98
CA VAL A 101 41.50 40.87 -25.11
C VAL A 101 40.76 41.13 -26.42
N THR A 102 41.37 41.96 -27.26
CA THR A 102 40.86 42.41 -28.56
C THR A 102 41.51 41.69 -29.74
N GLY A 103 42.65 41.02 -29.52
CA GLY A 103 43.32 40.20 -30.54
C GLY A 103 42.65 38.85 -30.79
N ALA A 104 43.16 38.11 -31.78
CA ALA A 104 42.58 36.84 -32.24
C ALA A 104 43.09 35.58 -31.48
N SER A 105 43.96 35.75 -30.48
CA SER A 105 44.59 34.62 -29.76
C SER A 105 43.90 34.33 -28.42
N PRO A 106 43.74 33.04 -28.04
CA PRO A 106 43.28 32.67 -26.70
C PRO A 106 44.32 33.06 -25.64
N SER A 107 43.86 33.24 -24.40
CA SER A 107 44.72 33.59 -23.27
C SER A 107 45.36 32.35 -22.66
N ALA A 108 46.65 32.13 -22.90
CA ALA A 108 47.40 31.01 -22.34
C ALA A 108 48.08 31.42 -21.02
N ILE A 109 47.51 31.03 -19.90
CA ILE A 109 47.98 31.34 -18.54
C ILE A 109 48.69 30.11 -17.99
N TYR A 110 50.00 30.01 -18.15
CA TYR A 110 50.82 28.90 -17.69
C TYR A 110 51.68 29.24 -16.46
N GLY A 111 52.02 30.52 -16.29
CA GLY A 111 52.78 31.03 -15.14
C GLY A 111 51.92 31.55 -13.99
N MET A 112 52.40 32.60 -13.31
CA MET A 112 51.79 33.15 -12.10
C MET A 112 51.01 34.44 -12.36
N LEU A 113 49.74 34.52 -11.94
CA LEU A 113 48.92 35.73 -11.94
C LEU A 113 48.55 36.12 -10.51
N THR A 114 48.82 37.36 -10.11
CA THR A 114 48.55 37.83 -8.75
C THR A 114 47.91 39.20 -8.70
N SER A 115 47.06 39.47 -7.70
CA SER A 115 46.59 40.81 -7.34
C SER A 115 46.21 40.94 -5.88
N ASN A 116 46.36 42.13 -5.31
CA ASN A 116 45.72 42.48 -4.03
C ASN A 116 44.22 42.82 -4.18
N GLY A 117 43.74 43.12 -5.40
CA GLY A 117 42.35 43.46 -5.71
C GLY A 117 41.65 42.42 -6.59
N LYS A 118 40.50 42.81 -7.15
CA LYS A 118 39.64 41.97 -8.01
C LYS A 118 40.05 42.09 -9.48
N LEU A 119 40.06 40.99 -10.23
CA LEU A 119 40.35 40.98 -11.67
C LEU A 119 39.16 40.44 -12.47
N ILE A 120 38.92 41.05 -13.63
CA ILE A 120 38.10 40.48 -14.70
C ILE A 120 39.04 40.28 -15.91
N LEU A 121 39.03 39.10 -16.52
CA LEU A 121 39.73 38.78 -17.76
C LEU A 121 38.72 38.28 -18.78
N LEU A 122 38.57 38.99 -19.89
CA LEU A 122 37.67 38.65 -20.98
C LEU A 122 38.45 38.36 -22.25
N ASN A 123 38.25 37.19 -22.85
CA ASN A 123 38.83 36.85 -24.15
C ASN A 123 37.87 35.93 -24.93
N PRO A 124 37.19 36.43 -25.98
CA PRO A 124 36.21 35.64 -26.73
C PRO A 124 36.80 34.43 -27.47
N ASN A 125 38.12 34.41 -27.66
CA ASN A 125 38.83 33.29 -28.29
C ASN A 125 39.00 32.09 -27.33
N GLY A 126 38.88 32.32 -26.02
CA GLY A 126 39.05 31.34 -24.95
C GLY A 126 40.15 31.71 -23.94
N ILE A 127 40.09 31.10 -22.75
CA ILE A 127 41.06 31.30 -21.65
C ILE A 127 41.48 29.92 -21.13
N TRP A 128 42.79 29.69 -21.03
CA TRP A 128 43.35 28.39 -20.64
C TRP A 128 44.38 28.56 -19.50
N PHE A 129 44.06 28.05 -18.32
CA PHE A 129 44.97 27.97 -17.18
C PHE A 129 45.66 26.61 -17.17
N GLY A 130 46.96 26.58 -17.47
CA GLY A 130 47.72 25.33 -17.61
C GLY A 130 48.03 24.65 -16.26
N PRO A 131 48.47 23.37 -16.26
CA PRO A 131 48.64 22.57 -15.04
C PRO A 131 49.53 23.16 -13.95
N ASN A 132 50.55 23.95 -14.33
CA ASN A 132 51.48 24.59 -13.40
C ASN A 132 51.09 26.02 -13.01
N SER A 133 50.03 26.57 -13.61
CA SER A 133 49.63 27.96 -13.40
C SER A 133 49.12 28.21 -11.98
N ARG A 134 49.40 29.42 -11.47
CA ARG A 134 49.02 29.82 -10.11
C ARG A 134 48.37 31.20 -10.14
N VAL A 135 47.10 31.25 -9.76
CA VAL A 135 46.31 32.47 -9.69
C VAL A 135 45.99 32.79 -8.23
N SER A 136 46.33 34.00 -7.77
CA SER A 136 45.99 34.47 -6.43
C SER A 136 45.58 35.94 -6.41
N THR A 137 44.29 36.18 -6.23
CA THR A 137 43.61 37.49 -6.37
C THR A 137 42.55 37.66 -5.29
N ALA A 138 42.06 38.88 -5.02
CA ALA A 138 40.94 39.05 -4.09
C ALA A 138 39.64 38.45 -4.64
N SER A 139 39.42 38.55 -5.96
CA SER A 139 38.37 37.83 -6.71
C SER A 139 38.80 37.75 -8.18
N LEU A 140 38.30 36.75 -8.92
CA LEU A 140 38.53 36.58 -10.36
C LEU A 140 37.22 36.31 -11.10
N VAL A 141 37.01 37.00 -12.22
CA VAL A 141 36.12 36.55 -13.29
C VAL A 141 36.97 36.28 -14.53
N ALA A 142 36.90 35.06 -15.07
CA ALA A 142 37.47 34.69 -16.36
C ALA A 142 36.34 34.34 -17.32
N GLY A 143 36.11 35.20 -18.31
CA GLY A 143 35.02 35.08 -19.28
C GLY A 143 35.51 34.88 -20.71
N ALA A 144 35.16 33.76 -21.34
CA ALA A 144 35.40 33.54 -22.76
C ALA A 144 34.30 34.20 -23.61
N GLY A 145 34.24 35.53 -23.60
CA GLY A 145 33.19 36.31 -24.24
C GLY A 145 33.57 37.76 -24.60
N ARG A 146 32.64 38.47 -25.23
CA ARG A 146 32.78 39.84 -25.74
C ARG A 146 32.03 40.84 -24.88
N VAL A 147 32.53 42.08 -24.84
CA VAL A 147 31.85 43.27 -24.31
C VAL A 147 32.14 44.50 -25.16
N THR A 148 31.12 45.33 -25.38
CA THR A 148 31.17 46.60 -26.11
C THR A 148 31.75 47.72 -25.25
N ASP A 149 32.23 48.79 -25.89
CA ASP A 149 32.73 49.97 -25.17
C ASP A 149 31.63 50.65 -24.33
N GLU A 150 30.38 50.58 -24.79
CA GLU A 150 29.21 51.06 -24.05
C GLU A 150 28.93 50.21 -22.79
N GLN A 151 29.14 48.89 -22.85
CA GLN A 151 29.08 48.02 -21.66
C GLN A 151 30.22 48.33 -20.68
N ILE A 152 31.43 48.67 -21.16
CA ILE A 152 32.54 49.11 -20.29
C ILE A 152 32.22 50.46 -19.62
N GLU A 153 31.62 51.41 -20.34
CA GLU A 153 31.18 52.69 -19.78
C GLU A 153 30.01 52.51 -18.79
N ARG A 154 29.09 51.57 -19.04
CA ARG A 154 28.08 51.16 -18.05
C ARG A 154 28.73 50.52 -16.82
N PHE A 155 29.73 49.67 -16.99
CA PHE A 155 30.50 49.06 -15.89
C PHE A 155 31.23 50.12 -15.05
N ARG A 156 31.77 51.18 -15.66
CA ARG A 156 32.35 52.32 -14.94
C ARG A 156 31.38 52.90 -13.91
N GLN A 157 30.16 53.21 -14.37
CA GLN A 157 29.13 53.87 -13.59
C GLN A 157 28.48 52.93 -12.57
N THR A 158 28.07 51.75 -13.02
CA THR A 158 27.17 50.84 -12.28
C THR A 158 27.83 49.60 -11.72
N GLY A 159 29.06 49.27 -12.13
CA GLY A 159 29.71 47.98 -11.81
C GLY A 159 29.07 46.76 -12.47
N LYS A 160 28.08 46.96 -13.35
CA LYS A 160 27.40 45.90 -14.09
C LYS A 160 28.06 45.66 -15.44
N LEU A 161 28.11 44.40 -15.86
CA LEU A 161 28.64 43.99 -17.15
C LEU A 161 27.83 42.85 -17.73
N ASP A 162 27.33 43.04 -18.95
CA ASP A 162 26.69 41.99 -19.75
C ASP A 162 27.73 41.46 -20.73
N ILE A 163 27.94 40.14 -20.78
CA ILE A 163 29.01 39.49 -21.55
C ILE A 163 28.38 38.48 -22.53
N ASP A 164 28.66 38.64 -23.83
CA ASP A 164 28.28 37.66 -24.85
C ASP A 164 29.29 36.51 -24.86
N LEU A 165 28.88 35.30 -24.49
CA LEU A 165 29.78 34.15 -24.31
C LEU A 165 29.96 33.38 -25.63
N THR A 166 31.22 33.14 -26.02
CA THR A 166 31.56 32.61 -27.37
C THR A 166 32.63 31.52 -27.38
N GLY A 167 33.40 31.35 -26.31
CA GLY A 167 34.57 30.47 -26.27
C GLY A 167 34.64 29.57 -25.04
N LYS A 168 35.75 28.83 -24.90
CA LYS A 168 36.00 27.93 -23.77
C LYS A 168 36.84 28.59 -22.65
N VAL A 169 36.48 28.33 -21.40
CA VAL A 169 37.35 28.56 -20.23
C VAL A 169 37.77 27.22 -19.64
N ALA A 170 39.08 26.96 -19.57
CA ALA A 170 39.63 25.71 -19.05
C ALA A 170 40.61 25.97 -17.90
N ASN A 171 40.37 25.37 -16.73
CA ASN A 171 41.30 25.38 -15.60
C ASN A 171 41.90 24.00 -15.33
N HIS A 172 43.21 23.89 -15.53
CA HIS A 172 44.02 22.74 -15.11
C HIS A 172 44.99 23.08 -13.96
N GLY A 173 45.13 24.37 -13.61
CA GLY A 173 46.06 24.87 -12.61
C GLY A 173 45.45 25.10 -11.23
N GLN A 174 46.01 26.05 -10.49
CA GLN A 174 45.56 26.40 -9.13
C GLN A 174 45.05 27.84 -9.06
N MET A 175 43.80 28.00 -8.66
CA MET A 175 43.19 29.29 -8.34
C MET A 175 42.90 29.36 -6.84
N VAL A 176 43.52 30.30 -6.13
CA VAL A 176 43.34 30.47 -4.67
C VAL A 176 43.05 31.94 -4.38
N MET A 177 41.79 32.25 -4.08
CA MET A 177 41.41 33.63 -3.75
C MET A 177 41.80 33.99 -2.32
N SER A 178 42.20 35.25 -2.12
CA SER A 178 42.67 35.80 -0.85
C SER A 178 41.74 36.85 -0.24
N GLY A 179 40.61 37.18 -0.90
CA GLY A 179 39.63 38.13 -0.39
C GLY A 179 38.62 37.48 0.56
N GLU A 180 38.10 38.25 1.52
CA GLU A 180 36.90 37.86 2.26
C GLU A 180 35.69 37.80 1.31
N ASN A 181 34.85 36.78 1.45
CA ASN A 181 33.70 36.52 0.57
C ASN A 181 34.07 36.54 -0.94
N ALA A 182 35.28 36.09 -1.28
CA ALA A 182 35.82 36.17 -2.63
C ALA A 182 34.96 35.45 -3.68
N VAL A 183 34.89 36.02 -4.88
CA VAL A 183 34.22 35.41 -6.04
C VAL A 183 35.24 34.84 -7.02
N VAL A 184 35.04 33.59 -7.44
CA VAL A 184 35.64 33.03 -8.66
C VAL A 184 34.52 32.73 -9.65
N ALA A 185 34.56 33.32 -10.85
CA ALA A 185 33.65 32.94 -11.92
C ALA A 185 34.41 32.50 -13.17
N LEU A 186 34.05 31.34 -13.71
CA LEU A 186 34.49 30.86 -15.03
C LEU A 186 33.27 30.83 -15.94
N LEU A 187 33.27 31.63 -17.01
CA LEU A 187 32.11 31.88 -17.87
C LEU A 187 32.47 31.62 -19.33
N GLY A 188 31.68 30.87 -20.08
CA GLY A 188 31.95 30.62 -21.51
C GLY A 188 30.80 29.95 -22.26
N ALA A 189 31.03 29.58 -23.52
CA ALA A 189 30.17 28.61 -24.20
C ALA A 189 30.44 27.18 -23.70
N GLU A 190 31.66 26.91 -23.23
CA GLU A 190 32.07 25.69 -22.53
C GLU A 190 32.99 26.05 -21.35
N VAL A 191 32.82 25.39 -20.20
CA VAL A 191 33.67 25.58 -19.01
C VAL A 191 34.19 24.24 -18.50
N GLU A 192 35.49 24.15 -18.28
CA GLU A 192 36.16 22.95 -17.75
C GLU A 192 37.02 23.28 -16.53
N ASN A 193 36.90 22.50 -15.45
CA ASN A 193 37.83 22.49 -14.33
C ASN A 193 38.34 21.07 -14.06
N THR A 194 39.63 20.86 -14.29
CA THR A 194 40.39 19.67 -13.86
C THR A 194 41.40 20.02 -12.75
N GLY A 195 41.61 21.31 -12.49
CA GLY A 195 42.52 21.85 -11.49
C GLY A 195 41.88 22.07 -10.12
N LEU A 196 42.47 22.99 -9.34
CA LEU A 196 41.96 23.42 -8.04
C LEU A 196 41.39 24.84 -8.12
N ILE A 197 40.19 25.03 -7.57
CA ILE A 197 39.61 26.34 -7.26
C ILE A 197 39.36 26.41 -5.76
N ARG A 198 39.89 27.43 -5.08
CA ARG A 198 39.68 27.67 -3.65
C ARG A 198 39.28 29.11 -3.36
N ALA A 199 38.16 29.29 -2.65
CA ALA A 199 37.65 30.59 -2.21
C ALA A 199 36.91 30.45 -0.87
N GLN A 200 37.65 30.45 0.24
CA GLN A 200 37.11 30.14 1.58
C GLN A 200 36.06 31.17 2.03
N LYS A 201 34.90 30.66 2.47
CA LYS A 201 33.64 31.42 2.71
C LYS A 201 33.17 32.28 1.51
N GLY A 202 33.71 32.03 0.32
CA GLY A 202 33.43 32.76 -0.92
C GLY A 202 32.40 32.08 -1.81
N ARG A 203 32.35 32.51 -3.08
CA ARG A 203 31.47 31.95 -4.12
C ARG A 203 32.28 31.48 -5.31
N ALA A 204 32.09 30.23 -5.73
CA ALA A 204 32.61 29.71 -7.00
C ALA A 204 31.46 29.49 -8.00
N THR A 205 31.52 30.13 -9.16
CA THR A 205 30.51 30.02 -10.22
C THR A 205 31.16 29.48 -11.49
N LEU A 206 30.71 28.33 -11.99
CA LEU A 206 31.09 27.82 -13.32
C LEU A 206 29.83 27.84 -14.19
N ALA A 207 29.85 28.60 -15.29
CA ALA A 207 28.64 28.84 -16.07
C ALA A 207 28.87 28.76 -17.58
N SER A 208 28.06 27.94 -18.27
CA SER A 208 27.90 28.03 -19.72
C SER A 208 26.55 28.64 -20.10
N GLY A 209 26.52 29.39 -21.20
CA GLY A 209 25.31 30.01 -21.73
C GLY A 209 25.61 30.96 -22.90
N PRO A 210 24.60 31.61 -23.48
CA PRO A 210 24.79 32.56 -24.58
C PRO A 210 25.22 33.95 -24.08
N GLN A 211 24.71 34.41 -22.93
CA GLN A 211 25.14 35.64 -22.27
C GLN A 211 25.19 35.46 -20.74
N ALA A 212 26.05 36.26 -20.08
CA ALA A 212 26.10 36.37 -18.62
C ALA A 212 26.17 37.83 -18.18
N THR A 213 25.29 38.22 -17.26
CA THR A 213 25.36 39.52 -16.56
C THR A 213 26.01 39.35 -15.20
N ILE A 214 26.87 40.28 -14.80
CA ILE A 214 27.56 40.33 -13.52
C ILE A 214 27.31 41.68 -12.85
N ASP A 215 26.95 41.70 -11.56
CA ASP A 215 26.84 42.93 -10.75
C ASP A 215 27.89 42.96 -9.62
N PHE A 216 28.94 43.77 -9.78
CA PHE A 216 29.97 43.97 -8.76
C PHE A 216 29.67 45.08 -7.74
N SER A 217 28.58 45.83 -7.90
CA SER A 217 28.16 46.89 -6.96
C SER A 217 27.15 46.41 -5.93
N GLY A 218 26.40 45.35 -6.26
CA GLY A 218 25.44 44.70 -5.37
C GLY A 218 26.04 43.50 -4.61
N ASP A 219 25.34 42.38 -4.69
CA ASP A 219 25.59 41.10 -4.01
C ASP A 219 26.60 40.17 -4.73
N GLY A 220 27.16 40.59 -5.87
CA GLY A 220 27.99 39.72 -6.71
C GLY A 220 27.18 38.72 -7.54
N LEU A 221 25.88 38.98 -7.79
CA LEU A 221 25.05 38.11 -8.60
C LEU A 221 25.59 37.96 -10.03
N ILE A 222 25.56 36.71 -10.49
CA ILE A 222 25.78 36.32 -11.88
C ILE A 222 24.50 35.68 -12.37
N SER A 223 23.91 36.23 -13.43
CA SER A 223 22.71 35.69 -14.08
C SER A 223 23.01 35.33 -15.53
N LEU A 224 22.58 34.14 -15.96
CA LEU A 224 22.57 33.74 -17.37
C LEU A 224 21.24 34.14 -18.00
N ALA A 225 21.29 34.67 -19.22
CA ALA A 225 20.13 35.09 -19.98
C ALA A 225 20.43 35.05 -21.50
N GLY A 226 19.40 35.30 -22.31
CA GLY A 226 19.50 35.39 -23.77
C GLY A 226 19.22 34.08 -24.51
N ASP A 227 18.84 34.21 -25.78
CA ASP A 227 18.63 33.07 -26.68
C ASP A 227 19.96 32.52 -27.22
N PRO A 228 20.04 31.21 -27.54
CA PRO A 228 21.22 30.63 -28.18
C PRO A 228 21.50 31.28 -29.55
N HIS A 229 22.63 31.96 -29.69
CA HIS A 229 23.02 32.67 -30.91
C HIS A 229 24.08 31.91 -31.72
N GLY A 230 24.30 32.33 -32.97
CA GLY A 230 25.12 31.60 -33.93
C GLY A 230 26.63 31.88 -33.87
N ASP A 231 27.09 32.78 -33.00
CA ASP A 231 28.45 33.33 -33.04
C ASP A 231 29.41 32.60 -32.08
N VAL A 232 29.30 31.26 -32.06
CA VAL A 232 30.02 30.33 -31.17
C VAL A 232 30.83 29.35 -32.03
N LYS A 233 32.00 28.91 -31.55
CA LYS A 233 32.91 28.03 -32.31
C LYS A 233 32.38 26.59 -32.44
N ASP A 234 32.44 26.05 -33.65
CA ASP A 234 31.97 24.70 -34.00
C ASP A 234 32.73 23.53 -33.32
N ASP A 235 33.92 23.77 -32.73
CA ASP A 235 34.76 22.75 -32.10
C ASP A 235 34.46 22.52 -30.61
N LEU A 236 33.54 23.30 -30.05
CA LEU A 236 33.10 23.18 -28.66
C LEU A 236 32.08 22.05 -28.48
N ARG A 237 32.00 21.52 -27.26
CA ARG A 237 30.96 20.59 -26.82
C ARG A 237 29.83 21.32 -26.12
N GLY A 238 30.17 22.37 -25.37
CA GLY A 238 29.26 23.08 -24.50
C GLY A 238 29.21 22.51 -23.08
N GLY A 239 28.49 23.20 -22.20
CA GLY A 239 28.26 22.77 -20.83
C GLY A 239 29.39 23.10 -19.84
N VAL A 240 29.25 22.53 -18.63
CA VAL A 240 30.16 22.71 -17.49
C VAL A 240 30.69 21.34 -17.02
N HIS A 241 32.01 21.19 -17.01
CA HIS A 241 32.68 19.92 -16.70
C HIS A 241 33.66 20.10 -15.53
N ASN A 242 33.42 19.43 -14.40
CA ASN A 242 34.32 19.44 -13.24
C ASN A 242 34.83 18.04 -12.92
N SER A 243 36.09 17.78 -13.25
CA SER A 243 36.85 16.60 -12.78
C SER A 243 37.88 16.94 -11.69
N GLY A 244 38.12 18.23 -11.47
CA GLY A 244 39.03 18.77 -10.44
C GLY A 244 38.37 18.97 -9.07
N VAL A 245 38.93 19.88 -8.29
CA VAL A 245 38.45 20.21 -6.94
C VAL A 245 38.00 21.66 -6.86
N ILE A 246 36.83 21.89 -6.27
CA ILE A 246 36.33 23.20 -5.86
C ILE A 246 36.13 23.19 -4.35
N ASP A 247 36.74 24.13 -3.64
CA ASP A 247 36.76 24.20 -2.17
C ASP A 247 36.47 25.63 -1.69
N VAL A 248 35.25 25.85 -1.19
CA VAL A 248 34.77 27.15 -0.71
C VAL A 248 34.58 27.22 0.80
N GLY A 249 34.87 26.14 1.55
CA GLY A 249 34.46 26.04 2.96
C GLY A 249 32.95 26.31 3.12
N GLY A 250 32.50 26.95 4.19
CA GLY A 250 31.07 27.31 4.38
C GLY A 250 30.48 28.35 3.40
N GLY A 251 31.08 28.54 2.22
CA GLY A 251 30.62 29.41 1.14
C GLY A 251 29.62 28.75 0.19
N SER A 252 29.62 29.18 -1.09
CA SER A 252 28.68 28.68 -2.11
C SER A 252 29.35 28.27 -3.42
N VAL A 253 28.82 27.23 -4.06
CA VAL A 253 29.19 26.81 -5.43
C VAL A 253 27.96 26.77 -6.31
N VAL A 254 28.04 27.39 -7.49
CA VAL A 254 26.98 27.37 -8.51
C VAL A 254 27.56 26.83 -9.82
N MET A 255 26.96 25.77 -10.36
CA MET A 255 27.21 25.27 -11.70
C MET A 255 25.93 25.43 -12.53
N SER A 256 26.04 26.06 -13.70
CA SER A 256 24.89 26.39 -14.54
C SER A 256 25.22 26.18 -16.00
N ALA A 257 24.44 25.40 -16.76
CA ALA A 257 24.82 24.98 -18.11
C ALA A 257 23.76 25.26 -19.18
N ALA A 258 23.35 26.53 -19.29
CA ALA A 258 22.46 26.96 -20.36
C ALA A 258 23.08 26.66 -21.74
N ARG A 259 22.23 26.33 -22.71
CA ARG A 259 22.66 26.10 -24.09
C ARG A 259 23.18 27.39 -24.72
N ALA A 260 24.47 27.44 -25.04
CA ALA A 260 25.09 28.62 -25.65
C ALA A 260 24.75 28.77 -27.16
N ALA A 261 24.69 27.67 -27.90
CA ALA A 261 24.30 27.63 -29.32
C ALA A 261 23.47 26.37 -29.63
N ARG A 262 22.65 26.41 -30.68
CA ARG A 262 21.71 25.31 -31.03
C ARG A 262 22.36 23.93 -31.26
N HIS A 263 23.64 23.90 -31.60
CA HIS A 263 24.39 22.67 -31.88
C HIS A 263 25.19 22.15 -30.66
N LEU A 264 25.17 22.86 -29.52
CA LEU A 264 25.93 22.52 -28.32
C LEU A 264 25.08 21.82 -27.25
N ASP A 265 25.77 21.00 -26.47
CA ASP A 265 25.21 20.27 -25.33
C ASP A 265 24.93 21.22 -24.16
N SER A 266 23.80 20.98 -23.46
CA SER A 266 23.44 21.62 -22.20
C SER A 266 23.65 20.63 -21.05
N VAL A 267 24.93 20.40 -20.71
CA VAL A 267 25.36 19.33 -19.80
C VAL A 267 26.14 19.89 -18.62
N ILE A 268 25.82 19.44 -17.41
CA ILE A 268 26.72 19.49 -16.25
C ILE A 268 27.29 18.09 -16.01
N SER A 269 28.62 17.96 -16.00
CA SER A 269 29.33 16.72 -15.70
C SER A 269 30.26 16.90 -14.51
N LEU A 270 29.98 16.21 -13.40
CA LEU A 270 30.78 16.26 -12.19
C LEU A 270 31.39 14.89 -11.86
N GLY A 271 32.68 14.73 -12.17
CA GLY A 271 33.49 13.59 -11.72
C GLY A 271 34.48 13.90 -10.59
N GLY A 272 34.70 15.19 -10.31
CA GLY A 272 35.60 15.67 -9.27
C GLY A 272 34.92 15.87 -7.91
N ALA A 273 35.53 16.73 -7.09
CA ALA A 273 35.01 17.08 -5.77
C ALA A 273 34.56 18.55 -5.68
N VAL A 274 33.44 18.78 -5.00
CA VAL A 274 33.00 20.11 -4.55
C VAL A 274 32.80 20.06 -3.04
N VAL A 275 33.51 20.94 -2.33
CA VAL A 275 33.53 21.01 -0.87
C VAL A 275 33.04 22.39 -0.44
N ALA A 276 31.91 22.39 0.26
CA ALA A 276 31.26 23.53 0.88
C ALA A 276 31.12 23.31 2.41
N ASP A 277 32.08 22.63 3.03
CA ASP A 277 32.01 22.20 4.43
C ASP A 277 32.32 23.34 5.43
N SER A 278 31.65 23.31 6.58
CA SER A 278 31.87 24.18 7.74
C SER A 278 32.17 23.36 9.00
N VAL A 279 32.81 23.97 10.01
CA VAL A 279 33.21 23.30 11.25
C VAL A 279 32.46 23.85 12.48
N SER A 280 32.13 25.14 12.48
CA SER A 280 31.50 25.85 13.61
C SER A 280 30.12 26.42 13.31
N GLU A 281 29.74 26.47 12.03
CA GLU A 281 28.51 27.11 11.53
C GLU A 281 27.67 26.09 10.74
N GLN A 282 26.62 26.54 10.08
CA GLN A 282 25.94 25.75 9.06
C GLN A 282 26.91 25.44 7.90
N GLY A 283 26.73 24.28 7.25
CA GLY A 283 27.37 23.96 5.98
C GLY A 283 26.95 24.92 4.86
N GLY A 284 27.77 25.02 3.81
CA GLY A 284 27.56 25.91 2.68
C GLY A 284 26.43 25.48 1.72
N SER A 285 26.42 26.06 0.53
CA SER A 285 25.38 25.79 -0.48
C SER A 285 25.97 25.43 -1.85
N ILE A 286 25.61 24.26 -2.37
CA ILE A 286 25.99 23.80 -3.71
C ILE A 286 24.74 23.71 -4.59
N VAL A 287 24.76 24.34 -5.76
CA VAL A 287 23.67 24.27 -6.75
C VAL A 287 24.24 23.90 -8.11
N LEU A 288 23.75 22.81 -8.69
CA LEU A 288 23.95 22.45 -10.10
C LEU A 288 22.58 22.50 -10.78
N GLY A 289 22.43 23.21 -11.90
CA GLY A 289 21.13 23.34 -12.57
C GLY A 289 21.15 24.09 -13.89
N ASN A 290 19.98 24.47 -14.39
CA ASN A 290 19.81 25.17 -15.67
C ASN A 290 20.51 24.41 -16.83
N ALA A 291 20.23 23.11 -16.93
CA ALA A 291 20.88 22.17 -17.84
C ALA A 291 19.86 21.11 -18.30
N GLU A 292 19.95 20.62 -19.53
CA GLU A 292 19.14 19.48 -20.00
C GLU A 292 19.57 18.15 -19.35
N GLN A 293 20.85 18.06 -18.98
CA GLN A 293 21.47 16.86 -18.40
C GLN A 293 22.43 17.25 -17.26
N THR A 294 22.24 16.67 -16.08
CA THR A 294 23.18 16.82 -14.95
C THR A 294 23.61 15.44 -14.46
N ARG A 295 24.90 15.09 -14.65
CA ARG A 295 25.48 13.81 -14.24
C ARG A 295 26.52 14.00 -13.14
N VAL A 296 26.32 13.36 -12.00
CA VAL A 296 27.24 13.33 -10.86
C VAL A 296 27.80 11.92 -10.68
N THR A 297 29.11 11.77 -10.87
CA THR A 297 29.89 10.57 -10.54
C THR A 297 30.89 10.82 -9.40
N GLY A 298 31.17 12.09 -9.08
CA GLY A 298 32.10 12.52 -8.04
C GLY A 298 31.46 12.75 -6.66
N SER A 299 31.98 13.72 -5.91
CA SER A 299 31.54 14.01 -4.54
C SER A 299 31.12 15.47 -4.32
N LEU A 300 29.99 15.66 -3.64
CA LEU A 300 29.45 16.93 -3.18
C LEU A 300 29.35 16.89 -1.64
N SER A 301 29.99 17.83 -0.96
CA SER A 301 29.96 17.91 0.51
C SER A 301 29.58 19.32 0.95
N ALA A 302 28.58 19.43 1.82
CA ALA A 302 28.10 20.67 2.44
C ALA A 302 27.81 20.42 3.93
N ARG A 303 28.73 19.75 4.62
CA ARG A 303 28.60 19.38 6.03
C ARG A 303 28.81 20.59 6.92
N GLY A 304 28.28 20.55 8.14
CA GLY A 304 28.50 21.61 9.11
C GLY A 304 28.30 21.16 10.56
N ASN A 305 28.24 22.12 11.48
CA ASN A 305 27.63 21.88 12.79
C ASN A 305 26.13 21.56 12.60
N GLU A 306 25.44 22.42 11.83
CA GLU A 306 24.20 22.09 11.14
C GLU A 306 24.48 21.82 9.65
N GLY A 307 23.72 20.93 9.02
CA GLY A 307 23.92 20.61 7.61
C GLY A 307 23.61 21.77 6.65
N GLY A 308 24.36 21.84 5.55
CA GLY A 308 24.18 22.81 4.47
C GLY A 308 23.11 22.40 3.45
N SER A 309 23.26 22.87 2.21
CA SER A 309 22.33 22.57 1.11
C SER A 309 23.06 22.10 -0.15
N ILE A 310 22.53 21.08 -0.81
CA ILE A 310 22.98 20.61 -2.12
C ILE A 310 21.76 20.45 -3.02
N LYS A 311 21.77 21.07 -4.19
CA LYS A 311 20.74 20.94 -5.22
C LYS A 311 21.37 20.44 -6.52
N VAL A 312 20.83 19.37 -7.10
CA VAL A 312 21.26 18.78 -8.36
C VAL A 312 20.06 18.71 -9.30
N LEU A 313 19.99 19.65 -10.23
CA LEU A 313 18.80 19.96 -11.03
C LEU A 313 19.12 19.91 -12.53
N GLY A 314 18.07 19.86 -13.35
CA GLY A 314 18.13 19.80 -14.81
C GLY A 314 17.02 18.92 -15.36
N ASP A 315 16.80 18.90 -16.67
CA ASP A 315 15.69 18.12 -17.25
C ASP A 315 15.88 16.62 -17.07
N ASN A 316 17.13 16.15 -16.99
CA ASN A 316 17.47 14.77 -16.67
C ASN A 316 18.63 14.76 -15.68
N VAL A 317 18.45 14.10 -14.53
CA VAL A 317 19.44 14.06 -13.45
C VAL A 317 19.89 12.63 -13.20
N SER A 318 21.21 12.41 -13.13
CA SER A 318 21.84 11.11 -12.88
C SER A 318 22.87 11.23 -11.76
N ILE A 319 22.62 10.53 -10.65
CA ILE A 319 23.58 10.31 -9.56
C ILE A 319 24.08 8.87 -9.71
N ALA A 320 25.34 8.71 -10.10
CA ALA A 320 25.90 7.43 -10.53
C ALA A 320 26.43 6.56 -9.38
N ASP A 321 26.74 5.29 -9.68
CA ASP A 321 27.45 4.40 -8.74
C ASP A 321 28.72 5.07 -8.19
N GLY A 322 28.94 4.92 -6.88
CA GLY A 322 30.05 5.52 -6.13
C GLY A 322 29.95 7.01 -5.83
N ALA A 323 28.98 7.74 -6.40
CA ALA A 323 28.77 9.16 -6.14
C ALA A 323 28.36 9.40 -4.67
N ARG A 324 28.80 10.53 -4.09
CA ARG A 324 28.53 10.88 -2.69
C ARG A 324 28.05 12.31 -2.53
N LEU A 325 26.86 12.49 -1.98
CA LEU A 325 26.24 13.76 -1.64
C LEU A 325 26.04 13.79 -0.12
N ASP A 326 26.72 14.69 0.60
CA ASP A 326 26.70 14.73 2.07
C ASP A 326 26.46 16.16 2.59
N ALA A 327 25.27 16.40 3.14
CA ALA A 327 24.87 17.62 3.84
C ALA A 327 24.59 17.33 5.32
N SER A 328 25.35 16.42 5.95
CA SER A 328 25.11 16.02 7.35
C SER A 328 25.53 17.11 8.36
N GLY A 329 24.76 17.27 9.43
CA GLY A 329 25.08 18.10 10.59
C GLY A 329 25.76 17.29 11.69
N THR A 330 26.91 17.76 12.17
CA THR A 330 27.75 17.01 13.12
C THR A 330 27.46 17.34 14.60
N GLY A 331 26.82 18.47 14.89
CA GLY A 331 26.44 18.89 16.25
C GLY A 331 24.98 19.34 16.41
N GLY A 332 24.27 19.58 15.30
CA GLY A 332 22.85 19.93 15.26
C GLY A 332 22.09 19.10 14.22
N LYS A 333 21.12 19.72 13.53
CA LYS A 333 20.28 19.07 12.53
C LYS A 333 21.01 18.77 11.21
N GLY A 334 20.53 17.77 10.49
CA GLY A 334 20.90 17.49 9.11
C GLY A 334 20.45 18.58 8.12
N GLY A 335 21.09 18.61 6.95
CA GLY A 335 20.87 19.61 5.90
C GLY A 335 19.81 19.21 4.88
N SER A 336 19.91 19.77 3.67
CA SER A 336 18.98 19.51 2.57
C SER A 336 19.71 19.02 1.31
N LEU A 337 19.25 17.90 0.75
CA LEU A 337 19.66 17.37 -0.55
C LEU A 337 18.44 17.33 -1.48
N LEU A 338 18.46 18.08 -2.57
CA LEU A 338 17.41 18.08 -3.60
C LEU A 338 17.98 17.56 -4.92
N VAL A 339 17.41 16.49 -5.47
CA VAL A 339 17.83 15.87 -6.73
C VAL A 339 16.63 15.82 -7.67
N GLY A 340 16.73 16.52 -8.79
CA GLY A 340 15.70 16.62 -9.82
C GLY A 340 14.52 17.55 -9.51
N GLY A 341 14.21 17.84 -8.24
CA GLY A 341 13.14 18.78 -7.88
C GLY A 341 13.05 19.07 -6.39
N GLY A 342 12.09 19.93 -6.03
CA GLY A 342 11.70 20.19 -4.65
C GLY A 342 10.78 19.10 -4.07
N PHE A 343 10.53 19.16 -2.77
CA PHE A 343 9.66 18.21 -2.05
C PHE A 343 8.24 18.19 -2.66
N ARG A 344 7.71 17.00 -2.94
CA ARG A 344 6.45 16.75 -3.68
C ARG A 344 6.33 17.51 -5.01
N GLY A 345 7.46 17.83 -5.65
CA GLY A 345 7.49 18.63 -6.89
C GLY A 345 7.06 20.09 -6.73
N GLN A 346 7.02 20.59 -5.50
CA GLN A 346 6.61 21.95 -5.15
C GLN A 346 7.81 22.89 -4.97
N GLY A 347 7.53 24.20 -4.91
CA GLY A 347 8.52 25.25 -4.74
C GLY A 347 9.00 25.86 -6.06
N SER A 348 10.08 26.65 -5.99
CA SER A 348 10.63 27.41 -7.12
C SER A 348 11.74 26.69 -7.89
N GLU A 349 12.08 25.46 -7.52
CA GLU A 349 13.17 24.71 -8.18
C GLU A 349 12.69 24.13 -9.53
N PRO A 350 13.52 24.19 -10.59
CA PRO A 350 13.30 23.42 -11.82
C PRO A 350 13.02 21.95 -11.55
N ARG A 351 12.14 21.38 -12.38
CA ARG A 351 11.60 20.03 -12.25
C ARG A 351 12.09 19.13 -13.39
N ALA A 352 12.88 18.12 -13.04
CA ALA A 352 13.41 17.13 -13.97
C ALA A 352 12.28 16.32 -14.60
N GLN A 353 12.42 15.95 -15.87
CA GLN A 353 11.61 14.94 -16.54
C GLN A 353 12.01 13.52 -16.11
N ASN A 354 13.29 13.28 -15.83
CA ASN A 354 13.78 12.00 -15.31
C ASN A 354 14.84 12.18 -14.22
N THR A 355 14.74 11.41 -13.14
CA THR A 355 15.73 11.38 -12.06
C THR A 355 16.19 9.95 -11.82
N THR A 356 17.50 9.70 -11.89
CA THR A 356 18.11 8.39 -11.69
C THR A 356 19.13 8.45 -10.58
N VAL A 357 18.94 7.65 -9.53
CA VAL A 357 19.93 7.41 -8.47
C VAL A 357 20.36 5.95 -8.58
N GLU A 358 21.55 5.72 -9.16
CA GLU A 358 22.08 4.39 -9.44
C GLU A 358 22.46 3.63 -8.14
N LYS A 359 22.53 2.30 -8.25
CA LYS A 359 23.05 1.42 -7.19
C LYS A 359 24.42 1.89 -6.72
N GLY A 360 24.60 2.00 -5.41
CA GLY A 360 25.88 2.38 -4.79
C GLY A 360 26.09 3.89 -4.59
N ALA A 361 25.26 4.75 -5.20
CA ALA A 361 25.18 6.17 -4.86
C ALA A 361 24.78 6.38 -3.39
N GLN A 362 25.30 7.43 -2.75
CA GLN A 362 25.06 7.76 -1.35
C GLN A 362 24.61 9.21 -1.16
N LEU A 363 23.42 9.38 -0.61
CA LEU A 363 22.82 10.65 -0.21
C LEU A 363 22.73 10.69 1.32
N ARG A 364 23.31 11.70 1.97
CA ARG A 364 23.29 11.85 3.43
C ARG A 364 22.91 13.24 3.88
N ALA A 365 21.95 13.30 4.79
CA ALA A 365 21.54 14.47 5.53
C ALA A 365 21.33 14.09 7.00
N ASP A 366 22.26 13.31 7.57
CA ASP A 366 22.18 12.87 8.96
C ASP A 366 22.41 14.06 9.92
N GLY A 367 21.84 14.01 11.11
CA GLY A 367 21.98 15.04 12.15
C GLY A 367 22.18 14.47 13.55
N ALA A 368 22.95 15.17 14.37
CA ALA A 368 23.14 14.85 15.79
C ALA A 368 21.87 15.03 16.62
N THR A 369 20.95 15.91 16.20
CA THR A 369 19.63 16.09 16.84
C THR A 369 18.51 15.58 15.93
N ASP A 370 18.21 16.33 14.87
CA ASP A 370 17.16 16.03 13.89
C ASP A 370 17.78 15.61 12.56
N GLY A 371 17.23 14.58 11.92
CA GLY A 371 17.57 14.24 10.54
C GLY A 371 17.14 15.35 9.58
N GLY A 372 17.88 15.50 8.48
CA GLY A 372 17.61 16.49 7.45
C GLY A 372 16.55 16.05 6.43
N THR A 373 16.64 16.60 5.22
CA THR A 373 15.73 16.32 4.11
C THR A 373 16.49 15.85 2.88
N ILE A 374 16.08 14.73 2.29
CA ILE A 374 16.59 14.23 1.01
C ILE A 374 15.41 14.06 0.06
N VAL A 375 15.52 14.58 -1.16
CA VAL A 375 14.50 14.45 -2.21
C VAL A 375 15.15 13.94 -3.49
N ALA A 376 14.59 12.90 -4.08
CA ALA A 376 14.83 12.49 -5.47
C ALA A 376 13.49 12.50 -6.21
N TRP A 377 13.28 13.47 -7.09
CA TRP A 377 11.96 13.77 -7.66
C TRP A 377 12.01 14.03 -9.18
N SER A 378 10.93 13.70 -9.92
CA SER A 378 10.75 14.11 -11.32
C SER A 378 9.28 14.20 -11.76
N ASP A 379 9.01 15.03 -12.77
CA ASP A 379 7.71 15.19 -13.46
C ASP A 379 7.35 13.97 -14.33
N GLY A 380 8.31 13.09 -14.59
CA GLY A 380 8.20 11.87 -15.38
C GLY A 380 8.64 10.63 -14.58
N ARG A 381 9.80 10.04 -14.92
CA ARG A 381 10.30 8.81 -14.26
C ARG A 381 11.41 9.06 -13.24
N THR A 382 11.17 8.63 -12.01
CA THR A 382 12.20 8.49 -10.98
C THR A 382 12.61 7.03 -10.82
N HIS A 383 13.90 6.74 -10.99
CA HIS A 383 14.52 5.44 -10.71
C HIS A 383 15.45 5.56 -9.49
N PHE A 384 15.20 4.77 -8.45
CA PHE A 384 15.98 4.79 -7.21
C PHE A 384 16.51 3.38 -6.85
N ALA A 385 17.83 3.26 -6.81
CA ALA A 385 18.58 2.07 -6.39
C ALA A 385 19.72 2.40 -5.40
N GLY A 386 19.90 3.67 -5.05
CA GLY A 386 20.95 4.16 -4.17
C GLY A 386 20.59 4.09 -2.67
N GLN A 387 21.41 4.79 -1.87
CA GLN A 387 21.25 4.88 -0.42
C GLN A 387 20.90 6.31 -0.02
N ALA A 388 19.87 6.49 0.81
CA ALA A 388 19.51 7.75 1.43
C ALA A 388 19.46 7.62 2.95
N SER A 389 20.20 8.47 3.66
CA SER A 389 20.26 8.49 5.13
C SER A 389 19.93 9.89 5.64
N ALA A 390 18.81 10.00 6.36
CA ALA A 390 18.38 11.22 7.05
C ALA A 390 18.13 10.89 8.53
N ARG A 391 19.11 10.24 9.18
CA ARG A 391 19.03 9.84 10.58
C ARG A 391 19.14 11.06 11.49
N GLY A 392 18.39 11.08 12.58
CA GLY A 392 18.59 12.03 13.67
C GLY A 392 18.98 11.31 14.97
N GLY A 393 19.82 11.94 15.80
CA GLY A 393 20.11 11.41 17.14
C GLY A 393 18.86 11.35 18.04
N GLN A 394 17.87 12.22 17.80
CA GLN A 394 16.59 12.27 18.52
C GLN A 394 15.41 12.00 17.59
N ARG A 395 15.27 12.75 16.49
CA ARG A 395 14.12 12.67 15.58
C ARG A 395 14.60 12.41 14.15
N GLY A 396 14.10 11.35 13.53
CA GLY A 396 14.42 11.05 12.14
C GLY A 396 13.96 12.13 11.17
N GLY A 397 14.67 12.28 10.07
CA GLY A 397 14.39 13.25 9.02
C GLY A 397 13.39 12.73 7.97
N VAL A 398 13.38 13.38 6.80
CA VAL A 398 12.51 13.02 5.68
C VAL A 398 13.35 12.61 4.48
N VAL A 399 13.01 11.47 3.89
CA VAL A 399 13.49 11.08 2.56
C VAL A 399 12.28 11.00 1.64
N GLU A 400 12.37 11.58 0.46
CA GLU A 400 11.38 11.44 -0.59
C GLU A 400 12.02 10.83 -1.83
N THR A 401 11.39 9.81 -2.41
CA THR A 401 11.77 9.26 -3.72
C THR A 401 10.50 9.08 -4.55
N SER A 402 10.17 10.09 -5.36
CA SER A 402 8.84 10.24 -5.98
C SER A 402 8.92 10.67 -7.43
N GLY A 403 7.80 10.61 -8.14
CA GLY A 403 7.65 11.02 -9.53
C GLY A 403 6.51 10.22 -10.16
N LYS A 404 5.86 10.76 -11.19
CA LYS A 404 4.62 10.17 -11.74
C LYS A 404 4.78 8.69 -12.08
N GLN A 405 5.91 8.34 -12.70
CA GLN A 405 6.42 6.98 -12.81
C GLN A 405 7.54 6.78 -11.79
N LEU A 406 7.44 5.73 -10.98
CA LEU A 406 8.38 5.47 -9.89
C LEU A 406 8.86 4.03 -9.89
N GLN A 407 10.18 3.84 -9.99
CA GLN A 407 10.83 2.57 -9.77
C GLN A 407 11.74 2.66 -8.54
N VAL A 408 11.49 1.81 -7.53
CA VAL A 408 12.39 1.62 -6.38
C VAL A 408 12.81 0.17 -6.32
N THR A 409 14.08 -0.10 -6.59
CA THR A 409 14.61 -1.47 -6.67
C THR A 409 14.91 -2.08 -5.30
N ALA A 410 15.07 -3.41 -5.25
CA ALA A 410 15.53 -4.14 -4.05
C ALA A 410 16.96 -3.80 -3.59
N ASP A 411 17.75 -3.07 -4.39
CA ASP A 411 19.09 -2.59 -4.01
C ASP A 411 19.06 -1.30 -3.18
N ALA A 412 17.93 -0.58 -3.22
CA ALA A 412 17.81 0.71 -2.56
C ALA A 412 17.80 0.57 -1.03
N LYS A 413 18.25 1.62 -0.33
CA LYS A 413 18.23 1.66 1.14
C LYS A 413 17.86 3.04 1.63
N VAL A 414 16.87 3.11 2.51
CA VAL A 414 16.43 4.36 3.13
C VAL A 414 16.45 4.20 4.64
N ASP A 415 17.12 5.13 5.32
CA ASP A 415 17.23 5.16 6.78
C ASP A 415 16.79 6.54 7.31
N THR A 416 15.68 6.52 8.05
CA THR A 416 15.05 7.69 8.68
C THR A 416 14.99 7.53 10.20
N GLY A 417 15.99 6.83 10.76
CA GLY A 417 16.07 6.53 12.19
C GLY A 417 16.11 7.74 13.12
N GLY A 418 15.37 7.66 14.23
CA GLY A 418 15.47 8.56 15.38
C GLY A 418 15.20 7.81 16.70
N SER A 419 15.84 8.23 17.81
CA SER A 419 15.71 7.55 19.11
C SER A 419 14.42 7.88 19.88
N GLN A 420 13.78 9.01 19.57
CA GLN A 420 12.53 9.47 20.19
C GLN A 420 11.36 9.45 19.21
N ARG A 421 11.62 9.74 17.93
CA ARG A 421 10.61 9.73 16.87
C ARG A 421 11.22 9.28 15.55
N ALA A 422 10.58 8.30 14.90
CA ALA A 422 10.86 7.92 13.53
C ALA A 422 10.68 9.11 12.57
N GLY A 423 11.56 9.20 11.58
CA GLY A 423 11.32 9.99 10.38
C GLY A 423 10.39 9.28 9.41
N THR A 424 10.28 9.80 8.19
CA THR A 424 9.39 9.25 7.16
C THR A 424 10.13 9.12 5.82
N TRP A 425 10.00 7.96 5.19
CA TRP A 425 10.27 7.79 3.77
C TRP A 425 8.96 7.96 2.99
N LEU A 426 8.88 8.99 2.17
CA LEU A 426 7.74 9.31 1.30
C LEU A 426 7.99 8.78 -0.13
N LEU A 427 6.97 8.11 -0.66
CA LEU A 427 6.81 7.75 -2.06
C LEU A 427 5.53 8.42 -2.56
N ASP A 428 5.63 9.38 -3.48
CA ASP A 428 4.49 10.15 -4.02
C ASP A 428 4.33 9.96 -5.56
N PRO A 429 4.00 8.74 -6.04
CA PRO A 429 3.80 8.44 -7.47
C PRO A 429 2.37 8.70 -7.95
N GLN A 430 2.13 8.52 -9.26
CA GLN A 430 0.78 8.54 -9.82
C GLN A 430 0.02 7.26 -9.40
N THR A 431 0.33 6.12 -10.04
CA THR A 431 -0.07 4.77 -9.61
C THR A 431 1.17 4.00 -9.14
N VAL A 432 1.02 3.07 -8.19
CA VAL A 432 2.13 2.22 -7.70
C VAL A 432 1.76 0.76 -7.52
N THR A 433 2.66 -0.12 -7.96
CA THR A 433 2.64 -1.54 -7.63
C THR A 433 3.82 -1.88 -6.71
N ILE A 434 3.53 -2.61 -5.64
CA ILE A 434 4.55 -3.19 -4.75
C ILE A 434 4.74 -4.65 -5.15
N ASP A 435 5.94 -4.98 -5.63
CA ASP A 435 6.32 -6.32 -6.11
C ASP A 435 7.59 -6.84 -5.41
N GLU A 436 8.07 -8.04 -5.78
CA GLU A 436 9.22 -8.67 -5.13
C GLU A 436 10.56 -7.95 -5.38
N ALA A 437 10.72 -7.23 -6.49
CA ALA A 437 12.02 -6.81 -7.03
C ALA A 437 12.17 -5.30 -7.28
N GLY A 438 11.07 -4.56 -7.35
CA GLY A 438 11.00 -3.21 -7.89
C GLY A 438 11.12 -3.23 -9.42
N GLY A 439 10.14 -3.85 -10.07
CA GLY A 439 10.01 -3.86 -11.53
C GLY A 439 9.90 -2.47 -12.17
N ALA A 440 9.66 -2.41 -13.48
CA ALA A 440 9.39 -1.13 -14.13
C ALA A 440 8.12 -0.52 -13.51
N ASP A 441 8.23 0.74 -13.08
CA ASP A 441 7.15 1.52 -12.46
C ASP A 441 6.55 0.83 -11.19
N ALA A 442 7.42 0.11 -10.44
CA ALA A 442 7.09 -0.62 -9.21
C ALA A 442 8.12 -0.43 -8.07
N VAL A 443 7.71 -0.74 -6.85
CA VAL A 443 8.49 -0.61 -5.60
C VAL A 443 8.74 -1.99 -5.00
N ALA A 444 9.99 -2.30 -4.67
CA ALA A 444 10.36 -3.56 -4.03
C ALA A 444 9.85 -3.65 -2.58
N ALA A 445 9.06 -4.69 -2.28
CA ALA A 445 8.56 -4.97 -0.93
C ALA A 445 9.70 -5.13 0.11
N SER A 446 10.84 -5.71 -0.30
CA SER A 446 12.02 -5.83 0.56
C SER A 446 12.56 -4.47 1.03
N THR A 447 12.51 -3.44 0.18
CA THR A 447 13.01 -2.10 0.51
C THR A 447 12.08 -1.41 1.51
N ILE A 448 10.77 -1.61 1.38
CA ILE A 448 9.77 -1.17 2.38
C ILE A 448 10.05 -1.85 3.73
N VAL A 449 10.28 -3.17 3.74
CA VAL A 449 10.59 -3.94 4.95
C VAL A 449 11.89 -3.47 5.63
N GLU A 450 12.94 -3.14 4.88
CA GLU A 450 14.18 -2.59 5.48
C GLU A 450 13.98 -1.17 6.04
N ALA A 451 13.27 -0.30 5.32
CA ALA A 451 13.01 1.07 5.78
C ALA A 451 12.16 1.10 7.07
N LEU A 452 11.13 0.26 7.16
CA LEU A 452 10.25 0.12 8.33
C LEU A 452 10.99 -0.25 9.63
N LYS A 453 12.19 -0.84 9.56
CA LYS A 453 13.04 -1.09 10.75
C LYS A 453 13.57 0.19 11.39
N THR A 454 13.66 1.28 10.61
CA THR A 454 14.30 2.54 11.02
C THR A 454 13.31 3.69 11.17
N GLY A 455 12.24 3.72 10.38
CA GLY A 455 11.23 4.77 10.48
C GLY A 455 9.88 4.40 9.86
N ASN A 456 9.09 5.42 9.52
CA ASN A 456 7.81 5.24 8.85
C ASN A 456 7.99 5.19 7.33
N VAL A 457 7.06 4.54 6.64
CA VAL A 457 6.96 4.54 5.18
C VAL A 457 5.58 5.06 4.78
N GLU A 458 5.53 6.13 4.00
CA GLU A 458 4.33 6.75 3.46
C GLU A 458 4.32 6.53 1.95
N ILE A 459 3.28 5.87 1.44
CA ILE A 459 3.04 5.66 0.02
C ILE A 459 1.78 6.43 -0.34
N SER A 460 1.95 7.56 -1.01
CA SER A 460 0.93 8.52 -1.42
C SER A 460 0.76 8.42 -2.94
N ALA A 461 -0.14 7.57 -3.41
CA ALA A 461 -0.50 7.51 -4.83
C ALA A 461 -1.52 8.62 -5.12
N SER A 462 -1.31 9.41 -6.18
CA SER A 462 -2.37 10.30 -6.70
C SER A 462 -3.48 9.52 -7.43
N GLU A 463 -3.32 8.20 -7.57
CA GLU A 463 -4.24 7.25 -8.18
C GLU A 463 -4.28 5.97 -7.32
N ARG A 464 -3.95 4.79 -7.85
CA ARG A 464 -4.13 3.48 -7.20
C ARG A 464 -2.85 2.92 -6.54
N ILE A 465 -3.02 2.16 -5.45
CA ILE A 465 -1.97 1.32 -4.83
C ILE A 465 -2.31 -0.17 -4.99
N ASN A 466 -1.35 -0.97 -5.48
CA ASN A 466 -1.45 -2.43 -5.53
C ASN A 466 -0.35 -3.09 -4.67
N VAL A 467 -0.73 -3.85 -3.64
CA VAL A 467 0.19 -4.64 -2.80
C VAL A 467 0.23 -6.08 -3.33
N ASN A 468 1.12 -6.35 -4.29
CA ASN A 468 1.19 -7.63 -5.01
C ASN A 468 2.26 -8.60 -4.46
N ALA A 469 3.18 -8.12 -3.64
CA ALA A 469 4.18 -8.94 -2.94
C ALA A 469 4.07 -8.83 -1.41
N PRO A 470 4.45 -9.87 -0.64
CA PRO A 470 4.34 -9.85 0.81
C PRO A 470 5.24 -8.81 1.47
N ILE A 471 4.69 -7.98 2.35
CA ILE A 471 5.42 -7.05 3.21
C ILE A 471 5.55 -7.70 4.60
N ILE A 472 6.69 -8.33 4.87
CA ILE A 472 6.91 -9.13 6.10
C ILE A 472 8.00 -8.49 6.96
N ALA A 473 7.61 -7.55 7.82
CA ALA A 473 8.49 -6.86 8.76
C ALA A 473 8.53 -7.57 10.12
N ARG A 474 9.53 -8.44 10.31
CA ARG A 474 9.84 -9.10 11.59
C ARG A 474 10.25 -8.13 12.70
N GLN A 475 10.72 -6.96 12.30
CA GLN A 475 11.10 -5.85 13.15
C GLN A 475 10.63 -4.59 12.45
N VAL A 476 10.01 -3.69 13.21
CA VAL A 476 9.72 -2.32 12.81
C VAL A 476 10.38 -1.39 13.80
N TRP A 477 10.51 -0.10 13.47
CA TRP A 477 10.91 0.91 14.44
C TRP A 477 9.93 0.90 15.62
N GLN A 478 10.43 1.01 16.85
CA GLN A 478 9.60 1.07 18.05
C GLN A 478 10.21 2.05 19.06
N THR A 479 9.34 2.81 19.73
CA THR A 479 9.67 3.50 20.98
C THR A 479 8.54 3.29 22.00
N VAL A 480 8.64 3.87 23.19
CA VAL A 480 7.54 3.90 24.17
C VAL A 480 6.97 5.31 24.28
N ASP A 481 5.64 5.42 24.38
CA ASP A 481 4.97 6.68 24.67
C ASP A 481 5.17 7.10 26.14
N ALA A 482 4.64 8.27 26.52
CA ALA A 482 4.73 8.79 27.88
C ALA A 482 3.93 7.98 28.92
N GLN A 483 3.13 7.00 28.49
CA GLN A 483 2.37 6.08 29.32
C GLN A 483 3.04 4.69 29.39
N GLY A 484 4.13 4.47 28.64
CA GLY A 484 4.89 3.22 28.58
C GLY A 484 4.37 2.24 27.52
N ASN A 485 3.41 2.62 26.68
CA ASN A 485 2.92 1.75 25.61
C ASN A 485 3.92 1.74 24.44
N PRO A 486 4.17 0.59 23.80
CA PRO A 486 4.96 0.55 22.58
C PRO A 486 4.24 1.30 21.46
N THR A 487 4.99 2.14 20.75
CA THR A 487 4.55 2.86 19.54
C THR A 487 5.40 2.37 18.37
N GLY A 488 4.76 1.61 17.47
CA GLY A 488 5.40 1.05 16.29
C GLY A 488 5.47 2.03 15.11
N GLY A 489 6.46 1.80 14.25
CA GLY A 489 6.55 2.44 12.94
C GLY A 489 5.33 2.13 12.09
N THR A 490 4.90 3.12 11.31
CA THR A 490 3.69 3.05 10.50
C THR A 490 4.04 2.83 9.03
N LEU A 491 3.39 1.85 8.41
CA LEU A 491 3.20 1.81 6.96
C LEU A 491 1.89 2.54 6.65
N ALA A 492 1.96 3.64 5.91
CA ALA A 492 0.82 4.40 5.43
C ALA A 492 0.63 4.18 3.93
N LEU A 493 -0.55 3.72 3.52
CA LEU A 493 -0.98 3.58 2.13
C LEU A 493 -2.10 4.61 1.89
N ILE A 494 -1.83 5.62 1.08
CA ILE A 494 -2.72 6.76 0.83
C ILE A 494 -2.95 6.81 -0.67
N ALA A 495 -4.20 6.62 -1.11
CA ALA A 495 -4.61 6.67 -2.51
C ALA A 495 -5.61 7.84 -2.67
N ALA A 496 -5.21 8.85 -3.44
CA ALA A 496 -5.90 10.15 -3.54
C ALA A 496 -6.45 10.41 -4.95
N GLY A 497 -6.76 9.36 -5.68
CA GLY A 497 -7.34 9.42 -7.02
C GLY A 497 -8.78 9.91 -7.07
N ASN A 498 -9.32 9.95 -8.29
CA ASN A 498 -10.69 10.36 -8.56
C ASN A 498 -11.58 9.11 -8.66
N PRO A 499 -12.39 8.78 -7.65
CA PRO A 499 -13.15 7.54 -7.65
C PRO A 499 -14.24 7.56 -8.71
N THR A 500 -13.93 7.02 -9.89
CA THR A 500 -14.91 6.66 -10.92
C THR A 500 -15.77 5.51 -10.41
N GLN A 501 -16.76 5.89 -9.61
CA GLN A 501 -17.83 5.04 -9.10
C GLN A 501 -18.48 4.21 -10.23
N GLY A 502 -19.04 3.04 -9.89
CA GLY A 502 -19.98 2.31 -10.77
C GLY A 502 -19.45 1.65 -12.05
N ARG A 503 -18.13 1.60 -12.24
CA ARG A 503 -17.48 0.72 -13.23
C ARG A 503 -17.53 -0.75 -12.77
N GLY A 504 -18.73 -1.31 -12.62
CA GLY A 504 -18.97 -2.68 -12.20
C GLY A 504 -18.84 -3.72 -13.32
N TYR A 505 -17.65 -3.92 -13.90
CA TYR A 505 -17.43 -5.15 -14.69
C TYR A 505 -17.25 -6.30 -13.72
N VAL A 506 -18.36 -7.00 -13.53
CA VAL A 506 -18.34 -8.38 -13.10
C VAL A 506 -17.69 -9.16 -14.25
N ASP A 507 -16.48 -9.69 -14.05
CA ASP A 507 -15.92 -10.64 -15.01
C ASP A 507 -16.84 -11.87 -15.16
N ALA A 508 -16.57 -12.75 -16.11
CA ALA A 508 -17.37 -13.96 -16.30
C ALA A 508 -17.44 -14.90 -15.06
N ASN A 509 -16.72 -14.58 -13.98
CA ASN A 509 -16.60 -15.37 -12.75
C ASN A 509 -17.29 -14.73 -11.53
N GLY A 510 -17.63 -13.43 -11.56
CA GLY A 510 -18.28 -12.74 -10.42
C GLY A 510 -17.49 -11.60 -9.77
N ASN A 511 -16.29 -11.26 -10.27
CA ASN A 511 -15.39 -10.33 -9.58
C ASN A 511 -15.73 -8.86 -9.90
N ARG A 512 -15.98 -8.01 -8.88
CA ARG A 512 -15.93 -6.55 -9.02
C ARG A 512 -14.51 -6.13 -9.42
N ALA A 513 -14.31 -5.73 -10.67
CA ALA A 513 -13.09 -5.10 -11.13
C ALA A 513 -13.18 -3.57 -11.00
N ASP A 514 -12.08 -2.95 -10.57
CA ASP A 514 -11.81 -1.54 -10.86
C ASP A 514 -11.56 -1.39 -12.36
N LEU A 515 -12.04 -0.33 -13.01
CA LEU A 515 -11.90 -0.17 -14.48
C LEU A 515 -11.17 1.08 -14.91
N HIS A 516 -10.78 1.95 -13.97
CA HIS A 516 -9.84 3.04 -14.24
C HIS A 516 -8.76 3.08 -13.18
N ASP A 517 -7.51 3.22 -13.64
CA ASP A 517 -6.33 3.20 -12.78
C ASP A 517 -6.27 4.40 -11.82
N ASP A 518 -7.03 5.45 -12.13
CA ASP A 518 -7.17 6.70 -11.38
C ASP A 518 -8.16 6.66 -10.20
N SER A 519 -8.85 5.53 -9.95
CA SER A 519 -9.97 5.44 -9.00
C SER A 519 -9.65 5.79 -7.53
N GLY A 520 -8.37 5.90 -7.16
CA GLY A 520 -7.95 6.12 -5.78
C GLY A 520 -8.11 4.90 -4.88
N SER A 521 -8.19 3.69 -5.46
CA SER A 521 -8.38 2.44 -4.72
C SER A 521 -7.07 1.83 -4.18
N VAL A 522 -7.19 0.96 -3.17
CA VAL A 522 -6.07 0.20 -2.59
C VAL A 522 -6.39 -1.31 -2.63
N TYR A 523 -5.65 -2.05 -3.44
CA TYR A 523 -5.76 -3.51 -3.53
C TYR A 523 -4.65 -4.21 -2.76
N ILE A 524 -5.05 -5.10 -1.84
CA ILE A 524 -4.12 -5.93 -1.07
C ILE A 524 -4.26 -7.36 -1.59
N ASN A 525 -3.22 -7.83 -2.29
CA ASN A 525 -3.18 -9.13 -2.97
C ASN A 525 -2.24 -10.14 -2.27
N ALA A 526 -1.46 -9.68 -1.29
CA ALA A 526 -0.45 -10.45 -0.55
C ALA A 526 -0.41 -10.05 0.94
N PRO A 527 0.27 -10.80 1.83
CA PRO A 527 0.32 -10.49 3.26
C PRO A 527 1.01 -9.16 3.61
N ILE A 528 0.51 -8.51 4.66
CA ILE A 528 1.14 -7.36 5.33
C ILE A 528 1.30 -7.74 6.81
N LEU A 529 2.51 -8.18 7.18
CA LEU A 529 2.83 -8.71 8.51
C LEU A 529 3.83 -7.75 9.19
N LEU A 530 3.36 -6.96 10.16
CA LEU A 530 4.14 -5.90 10.80
C LEU A 530 4.25 -6.18 12.31
N ALA A 531 5.32 -6.86 12.73
CA ALA A 531 5.47 -7.33 14.11
C ALA A 531 5.53 -6.19 15.15
N GLY A 532 4.37 -5.82 15.72
CA GLY A 532 4.23 -4.67 16.62
C GLY A 532 4.38 -3.32 15.91
N GLY A 533 3.97 -3.25 14.64
CA GLY A 533 3.88 -2.02 13.84
C GLY A 533 2.46 -1.49 13.72
N ASN A 534 2.29 -0.48 12.88
CA ASN A 534 0.98 0.08 12.56
C ASN A 534 0.74 0.07 11.04
N LEU A 535 -0.51 -0.10 10.64
CA LEU A 535 -0.94 0.04 9.25
C LEU A 535 -2.03 1.12 9.17
N PHE A 536 -1.78 2.13 8.36
CA PHE A 536 -2.75 3.18 8.03
C PHE A 536 -3.09 3.08 6.55
N ILE A 537 -4.38 3.05 6.22
CA ILE A 537 -4.90 3.06 4.86
C ILE A 537 -5.90 4.20 4.74
N ALA A 538 -5.70 5.07 3.77
CA ALA A 538 -6.68 6.07 3.34
C ALA A 538 -6.86 5.98 1.83
N ALA A 539 -8.09 5.86 1.36
CA ALA A 539 -8.41 5.77 -0.05
C ALA A 539 -9.56 6.71 -0.40
N THR A 540 -9.53 7.35 -1.57
CA THR A 540 -10.73 7.97 -2.13
C THR A 540 -11.62 6.92 -2.80
N GLY A 541 -11.01 5.87 -3.37
CA GLY A 541 -11.64 4.67 -3.90
C GLY A 541 -11.78 3.52 -2.89
N ASP A 542 -12.05 2.32 -3.39
CA ASP A 542 -12.31 1.13 -2.58
C ASP A 542 -11.02 0.60 -1.91
N VAL A 543 -11.15 0.03 -0.71
CA VAL A 543 -10.09 -0.81 -0.11
C VAL A 543 -10.54 -2.26 -0.15
N ARG A 544 -9.81 -3.11 -0.88
CA ARG A 544 -10.16 -4.52 -1.03
C ARG A 544 -9.03 -5.47 -0.66
N LEU A 545 -9.36 -6.43 0.20
CA LEU A 545 -8.52 -7.55 0.58
C LEU A 545 -8.86 -8.76 -0.29
N VAL A 546 -7.90 -9.18 -1.13
CA VAL A 546 -8.12 -10.17 -2.19
C VAL A 546 -7.58 -11.55 -1.81
N ASN A 547 -8.29 -12.60 -2.24
CA ASN A 547 -7.79 -13.98 -2.21
C ASN A 547 -7.54 -14.48 -3.65
N ASN A 548 -6.28 -14.48 -4.09
CA ASN A 548 -5.92 -14.94 -5.44
C ASN A 548 -5.85 -16.48 -5.56
N THR A 549 -6.09 -17.22 -4.48
CA THR A 549 -5.98 -18.69 -4.42
C THR A 549 -7.19 -19.35 -3.72
N PRO A 550 -8.45 -19.03 -4.08
CA PRO A 550 -9.63 -19.51 -3.38
C PRO A 550 -9.67 -21.06 -3.35
N GLY A 551 -9.99 -21.62 -2.18
CA GLY A 551 -10.05 -23.07 -1.96
C GLY A 551 -8.71 -23.80 -1.80
N GLN A 552 -7.56 -23.13 -1.96
CA GLN A 552 -6.23 -23.72 -1.70
C GLN A 552 -5.83 -23.61 -0.21
N SER A 553 -4.76 -24.28 0.21
CA SER A 553 -4.24 -24.25 1.60
C SER A 553 -2.72 -24.26 1.66
N GLY A 554 -2.16 -24.01 2.85
CA GLY A 554 -0.72 -23.96 3.09
C GLY A 554 -0.02 -22.66 2.64
N ASP A 555 1.25 -22.53 3.01
CA ASP A 555 2.00 -21.26 2.99
C ASP A 555 2.05 -20.59 1.60
N ALA A 556 2.17 -21.36 0.51
CA ALA A 556 2.18 -20.80 -0.84
C ALA A 556 0.84 -20.16 -1.24
N ALA A 557 -0.29 -20.74 -0.80
CA ALA A 557 -1.61 -20.14 -1.02
C ALA A 557 -1.77 -18.89 -0.14
N MET A 558 -1.32 -18.95 1.12
CA MET A 558 -1.37 -17.82 2.06
C MET A 558 -0.52 -16.62 1.65
N MET A 559 0.61 -16.83 0.97
CA MET A 559 1.42 -15.75 0.38
C MET A 559 0.72 -14.99 -0.76
N ALA A 560 -0.34 -15.57 -1.35
CA ALA A 560 -1.12 -14.97 -2.44
C ALA A 560 -2.51 -14.48 -1.96
N ARG A 561 -2.60 -14.09 -0.67
CA ARG A 561 -3.82 -13.59 -0.02
C ARG A 561 -3.53 -12.37 0.82
N ALA A 562 -4.50 -11.48 0.94
CA ALA A 562 -4.50 -10.47 1.99
C ALA A 562 -4.55 -11.12 3.38
N ILE A 563 -3.41 -11.16 4.05
CA ILE A 563 -3.30 -11.51 5.47
C ILE A 563 -2.61 -10.34 6.15
N ILE A 564 -3.38 -9.51 6.86
CA ILE A 564 -2.90 -8.37 7.63
C ILE A 564 -2.77 -8.81 9.09
N ASP A 565 -1.57 -8.79 9.66
CA ASP A 565 -1.33 -9.00 11.09
C ASP A 565 -0.31 -7.98 11.60
N VAL A 566 -0.74 -7.11 12.52
CA VAL A 566 0.11 -6.09 13.16
C VAL A 566 0.44 -6.42 14.64
N GLY A 567 0.03 -7.60 15.11
CA GLY A 567 0.06 -7.97 16.53
C GLY A 567 -0.81 -7.03 17.37
N ASP A 568 -0.26 -6.51 18.47
CA ASP A 568 -0.94 -5.58 19.39
C ASP A 568 -1.11 -4.15 18.82
N GLY A 569 -0.59 -3.88 17.61
CA GLY A 569 -0.64 -2.58 16.95
C GLY A 569 -2.02 -2.19 16.39
N ILE A 570 -2.03 -1.06 15.67
CA ILE A 570 -3.25 -0.45 15.12
C ILE A 570 -3.33 -0.70 13.61
N VAL A 571 -4.48 -1.20 13.15
CA VAL A 571 -4.92 -1.11 11.75
C VAL A 571 -5.99 -0.03 11.66
N TRP A 572 -5.74 0.98 10.84
CA TRP A 572 -6.69 2.05 10.56
C TRP A 572 -6.97 2.07 9.05
N ILE A 573 -8.24 2.00 8.66
CA ILE A 573 -8.68 2.04 7.26
C ILE A 573 -9.77 3.09 7.14
N LYS A 574 -9.66 4.00 6.17
CA LYS A 574 -10.76 4.89 5.79
C LYS A 574 -10.89 5.00 4.27
N THR A 575 -12.11 4.99 3.77
CA THR A 575 -12.45 5.34 2.38
C THR A 575 -13.20 6.68 2.33
N SER A 576 -13.52 7.17 1.13
CA SER A 576 -14.52 8.21 0.95
C SER A 576 -15.93 7.72 1.38
N ASN A 577 -16.87 8.65 1.57
CA ASN A 577 -18.27 8.32 1.89
C ASN A 577 -19.02 7.60 0.76
N VAL A 578 -18.39 7.36 -0.40
CA VAL A 578 -18.97 6.66 -1.55
C VAL A 578 -18.25 5.35 -1.87
N ALA A 579 -17.02 5.16 -1.38
CA ALA A 579 -16.24 3.94 -1.56
C ALA A 579 -16.29 3.03 -0.32
N SER A 580 -16.07 1.73 -0.50
CA SER A 580 -16.26 0.69 0.51
C SER A 580 -14.97 -0.02 0.91
N VAL A 581 -14.97 -0.56 2.13
CA VAL A 581 -13.94 -1.51 2.59
C VAL A 581 -14.49 -2.92 2.46
N SER A 582 -13.82 -3.81 1.74
CA SER A 582 -14.33 -5.16 1.43
C SER A 582 -13.28 -6.26 1.48
N GLN A 583 -13.74 -7.50 1.69
CA GLN A 583 -12.87 -8.62 2.01
C GLN A 583 -13.34 -9.94 1.35
N ASP A 584 -12.44 -10.59 0.60
CA ASP A 584 -12.68 -11.92 0.05
C ASP A 584 -12.58 -13.02 1.14
N ALA A 585 -13.34 -14.11 0.99
CA ALA A 585 -13.28 -15.25 1.89
C ALA A 585 -11.86 -15.87 1.95
N GLY A 586 -11.40 -16.21 3.16
CA GLY A 586 -10.07 -16.81 3.37
C GLY A 586 -8.90 -15.82 3.51
N THR A 587 -9.19 -14.52 3.50
CA THR A 587 -8.27 -13.43 3.91
C THR A 587 -8.46 -13.10 5.41
N ALA A 588 -7.59 -12.28 6.00
CA ALA A 588 -7.70 -11.89 7.42
C ALA A 588 -7.17 -10.48 7.73
N ILE A 589 -7.80 -9.81 8.72
CA ILE A 589 -7.30 -8.61 9.41
C ILE A 589 -7.14 -8.92 10.89
N LYS A 590 -5.94 -8.71 11.44
CA LYS A 590 -5.54 -9.10 12.79
C LYS A 590 -4.82 -7.93 13.47
N ALA A 591 -5.44 -7.34 14.49
CA ALA A 591 -4.89 -6.18 15.20
C ALA A 591 -5.33 -6.12 16.68
N GLY A 592 -4.50 -5.51 17.52
CA GLY A 592 -4.88 -5.11 18.88
C GLY A 592 -5.99 -4.06 18.85
N GLN A 593 -5.90 -3.11 17.91
CA GLN A 593 -6.94 -2.12 17.64
C GLN A 593 -7.24 -2.04 16.15
N LEU A 594 -8.53 -2.09 15.78
CA LEU A 594 -9.00 -1.97 14.41
C LEU A 594 -9.99 -0.80 14.29
N ALA A 595 -9.69 0.15 13.42
CA ALA A 595 -10.55 1.27 13.04
C ALA A 595 -10.89 1.19 11.55
N VAL A 596 -12.18 1.21 11.20
CA VAL A 596 -12.62 1.14 9.79
C VAL A 596 -13.77 2.10 9.49
N GLU A 597 -13.58 3.00 8.52
CA GLU A 597 -14.60 3.91 8.01
C GLU A 597 -14.79 3.75 6.49
N GLY A 598 -16.03 3.82 6.02
CA GLY A 598 -16.35 3.89 4.60
C GLY A 598 -17.84 4.01 4.30
N ALA A 599 -18.23 4.00 3.03
CA ALA A 599 -19.64 3.94 2.62
C ALA A 599 -20.32 2.68 3.20
N SER A 600 -19.76 1.51 2.87
CA SER A 600 -20.01 0.23 3.52
C SER A 600 -18.70 -0.40 3.99
N VAL A 601 -18.78 -1.22 5.03
CA VAL A 601 -17.67 -2.01 5.57
C VAL A 601 -18.10 -3.47 5.58
N LEU A 602 -17.43 -4.31 4.77
CA LEU A 602 -17.80 -5.70 4.50
C LEU A 602 -16.63 -6.63 4.85
N LEU A 603 -16.40 -6.83 6.16
CA LEU A 603 -15.29 -7.60 6.73
C LEU A 603 -15.79 -8.93 7.32
N ASP A 604 -16.46 -9.71 6.48
CA ASP A 604 -17.19 -10.93 6.87
C ASP A 604 -16.31 -12.19 7.10
N SER A 605 -14.98 -12.06 7.13
CA SER A 605 -14.09 -13.22 7.35
C SER A 605 -14.01 -13.63 8.82
N ASP A 606 -14.44 -14.85 9.16
CA ASP A 606 -14.25 -15.46 10.48
C ASP A 606 -12.77 -15.53 10.91
N LEU A 607 -11.80 -15.34 10.00
CA LEU A 607 -10.36 -15.36 10.29
C LEU A 607 -9.82 -14.04 10.85
N ASN A 608 -10.64 -12.99 10.89
CA ASN A 608 -10.27 -11.70 11.47
C ASN A 608 -10.15 -11.80 13.01
N PHE A 609 -9.46 -10.81 13.59
CA PHE A 609 -9.39 -10.58 15.02
C PHE A 609 -9.18 -9.09 15.31
N ALA A 610 -10.02 -8.51 16.17
CA ALA A 610 -9.83 -7.18 16.72
C ALA A 610 -9.92 -7.21 18.25
N GLY A 611 -8.85 -6.83 18.95
CA GLY A 611 -8.85 -6.68 20.41
C GLY A 611 -9.76 -5.54 20.88
N THR A 612 -9.82 -4.46 20.11
CA THR A 612 -10.84 -3.40 20.18
C THR A 612 -11.22 -2.95 18.78
N LEU A 613 -12.51 -2.96 18.48
CA LEU A 613 -13.08 -2.50 17.21
C LEU A 613 -13.69 -1.11 17.35
N ALA A 614 -13.38 -0.22 16.41
CA ALA A 614 -14.14 0.98 16.13
C ALA A 614 -14.48 1.04 14.65
N GLY A 615 -15.62 1.63 14.28
CA GLY A 615 -15.95 1.78 12.88
C GLY A 615 -17.22 2.54 12.55
N LYS A 616 -17.34 2.91 11.28
CA LYS A 616 -18.44 3.70 10.75
C LYS A 616 -18.74 3.29 9.31
N ALA A 617 -20.00 2.95 9.04
CA ALA A 617 -20.55 2.96 7.68
C ALA A 617 -21.35 4.25 7.47
N SER A 618 -20.96 5.08 6.50
CA SER A 618 -21.50 6.44 6.29
C SER A 618 -22.87 6.47 5.58
N ASN A 619 -23.24 5.42 4.85
CA ASN A 619 -24.53 5.32 4.14
C ASN A 619 -24.95 3.87 3.79
N GLY A 620 -24.24 2.88 4.33
CA GLY A 620 -24.49 1.46 4.07
C GLY A 620 -24.28 0.57 5.29
N VAL A 621 -23.90 -0.67 5.05
CA VAL A 621 -23.86 -1.73 6.07
C VAL A 621 -22.46 -1.81 6.70
N PHE A 622 -22.41 -2.02 8.01
CA PHE A 622 -21.18 -2.38 8.73
C PHE A 622 -21.24 -3.86 9.12
N ARG A 623 -20.43 -4.71 8.47
CA ARG A 623 -20.25 -6.13 8.79
C ARG A 623 -18.83 -6.39 9.24
N PHE A 624 -18.70 -7.08 10.38
CA PHE A 624 -17.44 -7.60 10.87
C PHE A 624 -17.66 -8.97 11.53
N SER A 625 -17.07 -10.00 10.94
CA SER A 625 -16.96 -11.32 11.56
C SER A 625 -15.55 -11.51 12.11
N GLN A 626 -15.40 -12.31 13.18
CA GLN A 626 -14.10 -12.69 13.75
C GLN A 626 -14.16 -14.02 14.53
N THR A 627 -12.98 -14.56 14.86
CA THR A 627 -12.81 -15.70 15.77
C THR A 627 -11.90 -15.30 16.93
N ASN A 628 -12.35 -15.51 18.18
CA ASN A 628 -11.59 -15.14 19.38
C ASN A 628 -11.94 -16.00 20.61
N ALA A 629 -11.26 -15.75 21.75
CA ALA A 629 -11.41 -16.56 22.96
C ALA A 629 -12.80 -16.43 23.63
N SER A 630 -13.42 -15.25 23.56
CA SER A 630 -14.67 -14.95 24.25
C SER A 630 -15.93 -15.31 23.45
N GLY A 631 -15.83 -15.35 22.12
CA GLY A 631 -17.00 -15.35 21.24
C GLY A 631 -17.76 -14.02 21.25
N THR A 632 -17.08 -12.91 21.56
CA THR A 632 -17.69 -11.56 21.63
C THR A 632 -16.81 -10.50 20.97
N THR A 633 -17.41 -9.49 20.35
CA THR A 633 -16.68 -8.35 19.78
C THR A 633 -16.61 -7.19 20.77
N SER A 634 -15.39 -6.85 21.20
CA SER A 634 -15.14 -5.67 22.03
C SER A 634 -15.11 -4.42 21.15
N THR A 635 -15.93 -3.41 21.48
CA THR A 635 -15.93 -2.12 20.80
C THR A 635 -15.47 -0.99 21.74
N GLY A 636 -14.84 0.04 21.18
CA GLY A 636 -14.25 1.12 21.98
C GLY A 636 -13.77 2.29 21.14
N THR A 637 -12.88 3.11 21.71
CA THR A 637 -12.20 4.20 20.98
C THR A 637 -10.86 3.73 20.44
N VAL A 638 -10.64 3.90 19.14
CA VAL A 638 -9.34 3.72 18.49
C VAL A 638 -8.87 5.09 17.99
N LYS A 639 -7.57 5.36 18.11
CA LYS A 639 -6.93 6.58 17.59
C LYS A 639 -6.06 6.22 16.39
N SER A 640 -5.99 7.12 15.41
CA SER A 640 -5.13 6.92 14.26
C SER A 640 -3.65 6.93 14.68
N PRO A 641 -2.82 6.00 14.18
CA PRO A 641 -1.37 6.01 14.40
C PRO A 641 -0.66 7.08 13.55
N TYR A 642 -1.40 7.73 12.63
CA TYR A 642 -0.86 8.57 11.56
C TYR A 642 -1.39 10.01 11.59
N SER A 643 -2.67 10.19 11.96
CA SER A 643 -3.39 11.45 12.03
C SER A 643 -3.91 11.71 13.45
N SER A 644 -4.49 12.88 13.71
CA SER A 644 -5.17 13.18 14.98
C SER A 644 -6.60 12.61 15.08
N GLU A 645 -7.00 11.75 14.14
CA GLU A 645 -8.36 11.22 14.03
C GLU A 645 -8.63 10.12 15.06
N SER A 646 -9.90 9.94 15.44
CA SER A 646 -10.34 8.86 16.33
C SER A 646 -11.76 8.41 16.02
N LEU A 647 -12.00 7.10 16.00
CA LEU A 647 -13.32 6.50 15.88
C LEU A 647 -13.72 5.87 17.21
N THR A 648 -15.02 5.86 17.53
CA THR A 648 -15.54 5.32 18.80
C THR A 648 -16.80 4.49 18.58
N GLY A 649 -16.79 3.27 19.11
CA GLY A 649 -17.88 2.31 18.91
C GLY A 649 -18.00 1.86 17.45
N VAL A 650 -19.10 1.20 17.13
CA VAL A 650 -19.48 0.89 15.74
C VAL A 650 -20.79 1.59 15.43
N THR A 651 -20.84 2.29 14.30
CA THR A 651 -22.04 2.98 13.81
C THR A 651 -22.28 2.66 12.34
N ALA A 652 -23.55 2.70 11.91
CA ALA A 652 -23.93 2.62 10.52
C ALA A 652 -25.05 3.64 10.27
N GLN A 653 -25.06 4.23 9.09
CA GLN A 653 -26.07 5.17 8.63
C GLN A 653 -26.76 4.62 7.38
N GLU A 654 -28.05 4.90 7.23
CA GLU A 654 -28.80 4.65 5.99
C GLU A 654 -29.28 5.97 5.39
N LEU A 655 -29.46 6.01 4.07
CA LEU A 655 -30.11 7.12 3.39
C LEU A 655 -31.63 6.95 3.49
N ARG A 656 -32.31 7.77 4.31
CA ARG A 656 -33.77 7.82 4.33
C ARG A 656 -34.28 8.87 3.36
N TYR A 657 -35.25 8.51 2.53
CA TYR A 657 -36.07 9.46 1.79
C TYR A 657 -36.79 10.44 2.73
N VAL A 658 -36.79 11.72 2.37
CA VAL A 658 -37.45 12.81 3.11
C VAL A 658 -38.60 13.40 2.31
N GLY A 659 -38.44 13.53 1.00
CA GLY A 659 -39.46 14.05 0.09
C GLY A 659 -38.91 14.26 -1.31
N SER A 660 -39.70 14.91 -2.16
CA SER A 660 -39.25 15.41 -3.46
C SER A 660 -39.94 16.72 -3.82
N ARG A 661 -39.38 17.41 -4.82
CA ARG A 661 -39.96 18.57 -5.46
C ARG A 661 -39.93 18.38 -6.97
N GLU A 662 -41.11 18.41 -7.56
CA GLU A 662 -41.28 18.45 -9.01
C GLU A 662 -40.99 19.86 -9.54
N VAL A 663 -40.35 19.92 -10.70
CA VAL A 663 -40.07 21.13 -11.47
C VAL A 663 -40.58 20.88 -12.89
N VAL A 664 -41.48 21.74 -13.35
CA VAL A 664 -42.05 21.73 -14.71
C VAL A 664 -41.88 23.13 -15.28
N ALA A 665 -41.46 23.25 -16.53
CA ALA A 665 -41.35 24.53 -17.20
C ALA A 665 -41.75 24.44 -18.70
N ASP A 666 -42.00 25.58 -19.33
CA ASP A 666 -42.60 25.68 -20.66
C ASP A 666 -41.53 25.87 -21.75
N THR A 667 -41.62 25.09 -22.83
CA THR A 667 -40.65 25.08 -23.95
C THR A 667 -40.51 26.46 -24.62
N GLY A 668 -39.28 26.85 -24.95
CA GLY A 668 -38.98 28.09 -25.67
C GLY A 668 -38.86 29.34 -24.78
N SER A 669 -38.61 29.17 -23.47
CA SER A 669 -38.32 30.27 -22.55
C SER A 669 -36.86 30.80 -22.64
N GLY A 670 -35.99 30.07 -23.36
CA GLY A 670 -34.60 30.43 -23.65
C GLY A 670 -33.61 29.90 -22.60
N PRO A 671 -32.29 29.93 -22.88
CA PRO A 671 -31.22 29.27 -22.09
C PRO A 671 -30.92 29.97 -20.75
N GLY A 672 -31.94 30.21 -19.94
CA GLY A 672 -31.86 30.90 -18.67
C GLY A 672 -31.63 29.94 -17.49
N ASP A 673 -30.66 30.27 -16.65
CA ASP A 673 -30.55 29.71 -15.29
C ASP A 673 -31.89 29.87 -14.54
N LEU A 674 -32.48 28.76 -14.10
CA LEU A 674 -33.69 28.69 -13.28
C LEU A 674 -33.31 28.50 -11.80
N PRO A 675 -33.32 29.58 -10.97
CA PRO A 675 -33.08 29.47 -9.54
C PRO A 675 -34.33 28.94 -8.81
N LEU A 676 -34.15 27.84 -8.09
CA LEU A 676 -35.15 27.16 -7.28
C LEU A 676 -34.76 27.27 -5.81
N VAL A 677 -35.76 27.37 -4.93
CA VAL A 677 -35.56 27.29 -3.48
C VAL A 677 -36.39 26.13 -2.95
N PHE A 678 -35.72 25.16 -2.35
CA PHE A 678 -36.33 23.98 -1.76
C PHE A 678 -36.27 24.09 -0.24
N ASP A 679 -37.44 24.02 0.39
CA ASP A 679 -37.67 24.07 1.83
C ASP A 679 -38.72 23.01 2.13
N LEU A 680 -38.39 22.06 3.01
CA LEU A 680 -39.27 20.95 3.38
C LEU A 680 -40.05 21.20 4.69
N GLY A 681 -40.18 22.47 5.12
CA GLY A 681 -41.02 22.86 6.24
C GLY A 681 -40.49 22.38 7.59
N GLY A 682 -39.16 22.39 7.77
CA GLY A 682 -38.48 21.98 9.00
C GLY A 682 -38.05 20.51 9.06
N GLN A 683 -38.00 19.81 7.93
CA GLN A 683 -37.30 18.52 7.81
C GLN A 683 -35.93 18.72 7.17
N SER A 684 -34.87 18.22 7.81
CA SER A 684 -33.49 18.40 7.32
C SER A 684 -32.98 17.22 6.50
N PHE A 685 -32.25 17.54 5.43
CA PHE A 685 -31.70 16.61 4.44
C PHE A 685 -30.23 16.94 4.17
N ASP A 686 -29.44 15.96 3.76
CA ASP A 686 -28.01 16.11 3.43
C ASP A 686 -27.62 15.51 2.07
N TYR A 687 -28.61 15.00 1.32
CA TYR A 687 -28.44 14.52 -0.05
C TYR A 687 -29.59 15.03 -0.94
N LEU A 688 -29.23 15.38 -2.19
CA LEU A 688 -30.16 15.69 -3.28
C LEU A 688 -30.00 14.65 -4.40
N VAL A 689 -31.09 14.26 -5.04
CA VAL A 689 -31.08 13.46 -6.28
C VAL A 689 -31.84 14.23 -7.34
N PHE A 690 -31.16 14.59 -8.42
CA PHE A 690 -31.72 15.25 -9.59
C PHE A 690 -32.06 14.19 -10.62
N GLU A 691 -33.35 13.94 -10.86
CA GLU A 691 -33.85 13.02 -11.89
C GLU A 691 -34.51 13.81 -13.03
N ALA A 692 -34.21 13.47 -14.28
CA ALA A 692 -34.99 13.92 -15.44
C ALA A 692 -36.05 12.87 -15.77
N THR A 693 -37.26 13.31 -16.15
CA THR A 693 -38.39 12.41 -16.36
C THR A 693 -39.22 12.85 -17.57
N GLY A 694 -39.98 11.93 -18.17
CA GLY A 694 -40.74 12.21 -19.38
C GLY A 694 -41.63 13.48 -19.33
N PHE A 695 -41.74 14.14 -20.48
CA PHE A 695 -42.51 15.37 -20.68
C PHE A 695 -43.97 15.24 -20.22
N VAL A 696 -44.52 16.37 -19.76
CA VAL A 696 -45.93 16.51 -19.42
C VAL A 696 -46.66 17.46 -20.37
N GLY A 697 -47.90 17.12 -20.70
CA GLY A 697 -48.81 18.01 -21.44
C GLY A 697 -49.27 19.21 -20.59
N PRO A 698 -50.06 20.14 -21.15
CA PRO A 698 -50.57 21.32 -20.43
C PRO A 698 -51.50 20.97 -19.27
N ASP A 699 -52.16 19.81 -19.36
CA ASP A 699 -52.99 19.21 -18.33
C ASP A 699 -52.18 18.54 -17.19
N GLY A 700 -50.85 18.44 -17.35
CA GLY A 700 -49.94 17.80 -16.39
C GLY A 700 -49.86 16.27 -16.53
N GLN A 701 -50.48 15.68 -17.55
CA GLN A 701 -50.37 14.24 -17.82
C GLN A 701 -49.03 13.94 -18.51
N LEU A 702 -48.42 12.79 -18.17
CA LEU A 702 -47.27 12.26 -18.91
C LEU A 702 -47.64 11.98 -20.37
N LEU A 703 -46.77 12.41 -21.30
CA LEU A 703 -46.91 12.10 -22.72
C LEU A 703 -46.38 10.69 -23.00
N SER A 704 -46.98 10.00 -24.00
CA SER A 704 -46.56 8.63 -24.32
C SER A 704 -45.24 8.61 -25.11
N PRO A 705 -44.42 7.55 -24.94
CA PRO A 705 -43.22 7.34 -25.77
C PRO A 705 -43.49 7.44 -27.27
N GLU A 706 -44.63 6.93 -27.72
CA GLU A 706 -45.05 6.97 -29.13
C GLU A 706 -45.22 8.40 -29.67
N VAL A 707 -45.60 9.37 -28.82
CA VAL A 707 -45.62 10.78 -29.20
C VAL A 707 -44.18 11.29 -29.27
N LEU A 708 -43.42 11.18 -28.18
CA LEU A 708 -42.08 11.79 -28.04
C LEU A 708 -41.06 11.25 -29.07
N LEU A 709 -41.13 9.95 -29.41
CA LEU A 709 -40.26 9.34 -30.42
C LEU A 709 -40.48 9.88 -31.84
N ASN A 710 -41.63 10.47 -32.14
CA ASN A 710 -41.88 11.15 -33.43
C ASN A 710 -41.30 12.57 -33.49
N TYR A 711 -40.93 13.15 -32.35
CA TYR A 711 -40.27 14.46 -32.26
C TYR A 711 -38.75 14.35 -32.07
N LEU A 712 -38.26 13.14 -31.70
CA LEU A 712 -36.86 12.90 -31.33
C LEU A 712 -36.44 13.82 -30.18
N ASP A 713 -37.00 13.58 -28.99
CA ASP A 713 -36.91 14.50 -27.87
C ASP A 713 -36.88 13.77 -26.50
N SER A 714 -36.14 14.33 -25.53
CA SER A 714 -35.91 13.79 -24.18
C SER A 714 -35.82 14.95 -23.19
N SER A 715 -36.57 14.88 -22.07
CA SER A 715 -36.41 15.87 -21.00
C SER A 715 -34.98 15.81 -20.45
N ASP A 716 -34.26 16.93 -20.51
CA ASP A 716 -32.87 17.02 -20.06
C ASP A 716 -32.53 18.36 -19.39
N TYR A 717 -31.47 18.39 -18.57
CA TYR A 717 -30.96 19.61 -17.92
C TYR A 717 -29.57 19.48 -17.29
N LEU A 718 -28.95 20.63 -17.00
CA LEU A 718 -27.76 20.77 -16.16
C LEU A 718 -28.10 21.32 -14.77
N VAL A 719 -27.30 20.95 -13.76
CA VAL A 719 -27.32 21.59 -12.44
C VAL A 719 -26.16 22.59 -12.37
N ASN A 720 -26.45 23.88 -12.53
CA ASN A 720 -25.45 24.95 -12.66
C ASN A 720 -24.92 25.51 -11.32
N GLY A 721 -25.56 25.16 -10.20
CA GLY A 721 -25.01 25.45 -8.87
C GLY A 721 -25.97 25.14 -7.74
N ILE A 722 -25.42 25.01 -6.53
CA ILE A 722 -26.15 24.74 -5.29
C ILE A 722 -25.69 25.74 -4.22
N SER A 723 -26.57 26.22 -3.36
CA SER A 723 -26.20 26.99 -2.16
C SER A 723 -27.17 26.83 -1.01
N PHE A 724 -26.69 26.88 0.23
CA PHE A 724 -27.50 26.72 1.44
C PHE A 724 -26.88 27.50 2.61
N LYS A 725 -27.57 27.55 3.75
CA LYS A 725 -27.06 28.21 4.96
C LYS A 725 -26.82 27.24 6.10
N VAL A 726 -25.75 27.49 6.84
CA VAL A 726 -25.42 26.77 8.08
C VAL A 726 -25.06 27.79 9.14
N GLY A 727 -25.92 27.94 10.14
CA GLY A 727 -25.84 29.06 11.07
C GLY A 727 -25.94 30.40 10.33
N ASN A 728 -24.85 31.18 10.36
CA ASN A 728 -24.75 32.46 9.64
C ASN A 728 -24.02 32.36 8.29
N GLU A 729 -23.33 31.24 8.03
CA GLU A 729 -22.50 31.05 6.83
C GLU A 729 -23.36 30.64 5.64
N THR A 730 -23.07 31.20 4.47
CA THR A 730 -23.68 30.82 3.19
C THR A 730 -22.70 29.95 2.41
N TRP A 731 -23.01 28.67 2.32
CA TRP A 731 -22.24 27.69 1.57
C TRP A 731 -22.75 27.65 0.12
N SER A 732 -21.86 27.61 -0.87
CA SER A 732 -22.24 27.43 -2.27
C SER A 732 -21.25 26.57 -3.05
N PHE A 733 -21.73 25.91 -4.09
CA PHE A 733 -21.07 24.84 -4.82
C PHE A 733 -21.29 25.04 -6.32
N LYS A 734 -20.24 24.86 -7.13
CA LYS A 734 -20.24 24.96 -8.60
C LYS A 734 -19.27 23.94 -9.22
N PRO A 735 -19.43 23.55 -10.50
CA PRO A 735 -18.44 22.74 -11.20
C PRO A 735 -17.05 23.39 -11.13
N ASP A 736 -16.00 22.60 -10.89
CA ASP A 736 -14.63 23.09 -10.98
C ASP A 736 -14.21 23.16 -12.45
N ALA A 737 -13.79 24.34 -12.91
CA ALA A 737 -13.35 24.56 -14.28
C ALA A 737 -12.00 23.87 -14.62
N SER A 738 -11.31 23.28 -13.64
CA SER A 738 -10.03 22.58 -13.80
C SER A 738 -10.13 21.04 -13.80
N ASP A 739 -11.18 20.47 -13.21
CA ASP A 739 -11.53 19.04 -13.28
C ASP A 739 -13.06 18.89 -13.19
N ALA A 740 -13.68 18.40 -14.26
CA ALA A 740 -15.13 18.32 -14.37
C ALA A 740 -15.80 17.33 -13.40
N ASN A 741 -15.04 16.42 -12.79
CA ASN A 741 -15.51 15.52 -11.73
C ASN A 741 -15.51 16.19 -10.34
N LEU A 742 -14.90 17.37 -10.22
CA LEU A 742 -14.80 18.13 -8.98
C LEU A 742 -15.80 19.28 -8.93
N THR A 743 -16.13 19.65 -7.69
CA THR A 743 -17.02 20.74 -7.32
C THR A 743 -16.26 21.73 -6.46
N GLN A 744 -16.07 22.94 -6.96
CA GLN A 744 -15.54 24.04 -6.16
C GLN A 744 -16.61 24.53 -5.18
N PHE A 745 -16.24 24.70 -3.92
CA PHE A 745 -17.13 25.22 -2.87
C PHE A 745 -16.62 26.52 -2.24
N PHE A 746 -17.57 27.32 -1.78
CA PHE A 746 -17.36 28.67 -1.24
C PHE A 746 -18.12 28.80 0.08
N ILE A 747 -17.54 29.54 1.03
CA ILE A 747 -18.21 29.98 2.26
C ILE A 747 -18.26 31.51 2.23
N ASP A 748 -19.45 32.08 2.33
CA ASP A 748 -19.73 33.52 2.21
C ASP A 748 -19.10 34.17 0.95
N GLY A 749 -19.05 33.41 -0.14
CA GLY A 749 -18.46 33.82 -1.42
C GLY A 749 -16.94 33.69 -1.51
N VAL A 750 -16.25 33.24 -0.45
CA VAL A 750 -14.81 32.97 -0.44
C VAL A 750 -14.57 31.51 -0.84
N PRO A 751 -13.82 31.21 -1.93
CA PRO A 751 -13.51 29.84 -2.30
C PRO A 751 -12.72 29.13 -1.19
N GLN A 752 -13.10 27.89 -0.88
CA GLN A 752 -12.44 27.08 0.17
C GLN A 752 -11.64 25.92 -0.40
N GLY A 753 -12.01 25.43 -1.58
CA GLY A 753 -11.38 24.30 -2.26
C GLY A 753 -12.36 23.59 -3.17
N SER A 754 -12.01 22.37 -3.56
CA SER A 754 -12.83 21.53 -4.44
C SER A 754 -13.02 20.13 -3.86
N LEU A 755 -14.19 19.53 -4.08
CA LEU A 755 -14.64 18.25 -3.54
C LEU A 755 -15.10 17.33 -4.67
N PRO A 756 -14.98 16.00 -4.55
CA PRO A 756 -15.62 15.08 -5.49
C PRO A 756 -17.13 15.30 -5.54
N LEU A 757 -17.72 15.19 -6.73
CA LEU A 757 -19.16 15.00 -6.87
C LEU A 757 -19.59 13.69 -6.20
N GLY A 758 -20.83 13.63 -5.71
CA GLY A 758 -21.34 12.50 -4.93
C GLY A 758 -21.31 11.20 -5.72
N PHE A 759 -22.34 10.95 -6.52
CA PHE A 759 -22.37 9.92 -7.56
C PHE A 759 -23.53 10.22 -8.52
N ALA A 760 -23.49 9.83 -9.80
CA ALA A 760 -24.66 9.92 -10.68
C ALA A 760 -24.88 8.66 -11.50
N LEU A 761 -26.10 8.12 -11.42
CA LEU A 761 -26.52 6.93 -12.13
C LEU A 761 -27.00 7.31 -13.53
N ASP A 762 -26.49 6.63 -14.55
CA ASP A 762 -27.07 6.70 -15.89
C ASP A 762 -28.34 5.84 -15.99
N ALA A 763 -29.04 5.95 -17.13
CA ALA A 763 -30.21 5.16 -17.50
C ALA A 763 -30.06 3.64 -17.31
N ASN A 764 -28.84 3.10 -17.43
CA ASN A 764 -28.53 1.68 -17.28
C ASN A 764 -27.88 1.32 -15.93
N GLY A 765 -27.77 2.28 -14.99
CA GLY A 765 -27.14 2.09 -13.68
C GLY A 765 -25.61 2.08 -13.68
N GLY A 766 -24.97 2.51 -14.76
CA GLY A 766 -23.55 2.88 -14.78
C GLY A 766 -23.35 4.33 -14.30
N LEU A 767 -22.11 4.83 -14.34
CA LEU A 767 -21.72 6.07 -13.66
C LEU A 767 -20.66 6.86 -14.44
N GLN A 768 -20.97 8.12 -14.77
CA GLN A 768 -20.01 9.16 -15.15
C GLN A 768 -20.67 10.55 -15.02
N VAL A 769 -19.94 11.55 -14.49
CA VAL A 769 -20.43 12.93 -14.29
C VAL A 769 -19.48 13.94 -14.89
N VAL A 770 -19.82 14.47 -16.06
CA VAL A 770 -19.08 15.54 -16.74
C VAL A 770 -20.08 16.32 -17.60
N SER A 771 -19.92 17.65 -17.70
CA SER A 771 -20.42 18.45 -18.83
C SER A 771 -19.24 19.01 -19.62
N THR A 772 -19.17 18.77 -20.93
CA THR A 772 -18.03 19.17 -21.79
C THR A 772 -18.35 20.27 -22.80
N LEU A 773 -19.57 20.82 -22.81
CA LEU A 773 -19.98 21.78 -23.83
C LEU A 773 -19.19 23.11 -23.72
N PRO A 774 -18.56 23.61 -24.80
CA PRO A 774 -17.85 24.88 -24.77
C PRO A 774 -18.78 26.07 -24.52
N GLY A 775 -18.84 26.52 -23.26
CA GLY A 775 -19.65 27.67 -22.83
C GLY A 775 -20.72 27.36 -21.79
N THR A 776 -20.93 26.09 -21.42
CA THR A 776 -21.81 25.69 -20.32
C THR A 776 -21.01 25.53 -19.02
N THR A 777 -21.67 25.73 -17.87
CA THR A 777 -21.07 25.53 -16.54
C THR A 777 -22.06 24.86 -15.60
N GLY A 778 -22.23 23.54 -15.73
CA GLY A 778 -23.13 22.75 -14.88
C GLY A 778 -22.75 21.28 -14.78
N TRP A 779 -23.39 20.57 -13.86
CA TRP A 779 -23.27 19.12 -13.69
C TRP A 779 -24.36 18.38 -14.48
N GLY A 780 -23.99 17.28 -15.13
CA GLY A 780 -24.87 16.37 -15.88
C GLY A 780 -24.23 14.99 -16.00
N VAL A 781 -24.84 14.06 -16.76
CA VAL A 781 -24.50 12.63 -16.79
C VAL A 781 -24.21 12.17 -18.22
N GLU A 782 -23.01 11.65 -18.47
CA GLU A 782 -22.64 11.13 -19.80
C GLU A 782 -23.25 9.72 -19.99
N PRO A 783 -24.11 9.48 -21.00
CA PRO A 783 -24.78 8.19 -21.20
C PRO A 783 -23.89 7.19 -21.95
N TYR A 784 -23.98 5.90 -21.60
CA TYR A 784 -23.20 4.84 -22.28
C TYR A 784 -23.66 4.56 -23.73
N GLN A 785 -24.81 5.08 -24.13
CA GLN A 785 -25.40 4.92 -25.46
C GLN A 785 -26.13 6.20 -25.86
N TYR A 786 -26.23 6.46 -27.16
CA TYR A 786 -26.93 7.63 -27.68
C TYR A 786 -28.39 7.66 -27.22
N ILE A 787 -28.76 8.67 -26.42
CA ILE A 787 -30.15 8.96 -26.08
C ILE A 787 -30.73 9.83 -27.22
N PRO A 788 -31.78 9.37 -27.93
CA PRO A 788 -32.37 10.15 -29.01
C PRO A 788 -33.03 11.41 -28.47
N GLY A 789 -32.72 12.53 -29.12
CA GLY A 789 -33.31 13.84 -28.84
C GLY A 789 -32.50 14.74 -27.94
N ALA A 790 -31.71 14.18 -27.03
CA ALA A 790 -30.85 14.99 -26.16
C ALA A 790 -29.85 15.84 -26.97
N VAL A 791 -29.94 17.16 -26.80
CA VAL A 791 -29.17 18.16 -27.55
C VAL A 791 -27.68 18.05 -27.24
N ASN A 792 -27.35 17.72 -25.99
CA ASN A 792 -26.00 17.45 -25.52
C ASN A 792 -25.99 16.13 -24.75
N GLN A 793 -25.02 15.24 -24.98
CA GLN A 793 -24.97 13.93 -24.32
C GLN A 793 -24.31 14.04 -22.92
N ALA A 794 -24.59 15.11 -22.18
CA ALA A 794 -23.92 15.45 -20.93
C ALA A 794 -24.81 16.26 -19.97
N GLU A 795 -26.12 16.05 -20.07
CA GLU A 795 -27.17 16.53 -19.17
C GLU A 795 -27.64 15.39 -18.22
N VAL A 796 -28.54 15.66 -17.28
CA VAL A 796 -29.39 14.63 -16.66
C VAL A 796 -30.59 14.40 -17.59
N GLN A 797 -30.81 13.19 -18.10
CA GLN A 797 -31.74 12.90 -19.22
C GLN A 797 -32.75 11.79 -18.93
N HIS A 798 -33.84 11.76 -19.69
CA HIS A 798 -34.85 10.70 -19.66
C HIS A 798 -35.00 9.99 -21.01
N ASN A 799 -34.51 8.76 -21.12
CA ASN A 799 -34.58 7.99 -22.36
C ASN A 799 -36.03 7.55 -22.67
N VAL A 800 -36.67 8.27 -23.59
CA VAL A 800 -38.04 8.00 -24.04
C VAL A 800 -38.20 6.66 -24.78
N GLN A 801 -37.13 5.98 -25.21
CA GLN A 801 -37.23 4.68 -25.90
C GLN A 801 -37.54 3.51 -24.96
N ASP A 802 -36.94 3.49 -23.77
CA ASP A 802 -37.06 2.41 -22.79
C ASP A 802 -37.65 2.87 -21.44
N GLY A 803 -37.85 4.18 -21.26
CA GLY A 803 -38.44 4.78 -20.07
C GLY A 803 -37.46 4.94 -18.89
N SER A 804 -36.16 4.77 -19.12
CA SER A 804 -35.14 4.94 -18.09
C SER A 804 -34.78 6.41 -17.86
N SER A 805 -34.45 6.77 -16.62
CA SER A 805 -34.03 8.11 -16.21
C SER A 805 -32.59 8.08 -15.69
N GLN A 806 -31.80 9.09 -16.01
CA GLN A 806 -30.55 9.37 -15.31
C GLN A 806 -30.82 10.11 -13.98
N GLN A 807 -29.94 9.93 -13.00
CA GLN A 807 -30.03 10.54 -11.68
C GLN A 807 -28.67 11.09 -11.22
N LEU A 808 -28.58 12.38 -10.91
CA LEU A 808 -27.38 13.00 -10.32
C LEU A 808 -27.55 13.18 -8.81
N ILE A 809 -26.69 12.54 -8.01
CA ILE A 809 -26.78 12.49 -6.54
C ILE A 809 -25.66 13.32 -5.90
N ILE A 810 -26.05 14.35 -5.17
CA ILE A 810 -25.13 15.32 -4.55
C ILE A 810 -25.28 15.28 -3.03
N SER A 811 -24.17 14.99 -2.35
CA SER A 811 -24.07 15.16 -0.89
C SER A 811 -23.79 16.62 -0.55
N LEU A 812 -24.53 17.16 0.41
CA LEU A 812 -24.35 18.50 0.95
C LEU A 812 -23.33 18.55 2.10
N GLY A 813 -22.79 17.39 2.50
CA GLY A 813 -21.80 17.23 3.59
C GLY A 813 -22.36 17.41 5.00
N GLN A 814 -23.56 17.98 5.15
CA GLN A 814 -24.25 18.23 6.41
C GLN A 814 -25.75 18.43 6.19
N LYS A 815 -26.55 18.26 7.25
CA LYS A 815 -28.00 18.43 7.19
C LYS A 815 -28.40 19.89 7.13
N VAL A 816 -29.28 20.22 6.19
CA VAL A 816 -29.83 21.56 5.97
C VAL A 816 -31.36 21.50 5.87
N ASP A 817 -32.04 22.57 6.26
CA ASP A 817 -33.51 22.68 6.15
C ASP A 817 -33.95 23.29 4.80
N GLN A 818 -33.06 24.07 4.18
CA GLN A 818 -33.33 24.79 2.94
C GLN A 818 -32.08 24.83 2.05
N VAL A 819 -32.29 24.61 0.74
CA VAL A 819 -31.26 24.72 -0.29
C VAL A 819 -31.79 25.52 -1.47
N GLN A 820 -30.93 26.32 -2.09
CA GLN A 820 -31.17 26.98 -3.36
C GLN A 820 -30.38 26.22 -4.44
N VAL A 821 -31.01 25.93 -5.56
CA VAL A 821 -30.40 25.22 -6.69
C VAL A 821 -30.66 26.00 -7.96
N THR A 822 -29.65 26.14 -8.80
CA THR A 822 -29.81 26.67 -10.15
C THR A 822 -29.77 25.50 -11.12
N LEU A 823 -30.88 25.25 -11.82
CA LEU A 823 -30.89 24.38 -13.00
C LEU A 823 -30.64 25.26 -14.23
N GLY A 824 -29.83 24.81 -15.18
CA GLY A 824 -29.66 25.48 -16.47
C GLY A 824 -29.89 24.50 -17.59
N TRP A 825 -30.19 25.00 -18.79
CA TRP A 825 -30.48 24.22 -19.99
C TRP A 825 -31.75 23.34 -19.93
N LEU A 826 -32.33 23.14 -18.75
CA LEU A 826 -33.76 22.86 -18.58
C LEU A 826 -34.54 23.90 -19.40
N MET A 827 -35.32 23.47 -20.39
CA MET A 827 -36.02 24.30 -21.39
C MET A 827 -35.20 24.94 -22.53
N ASP A 828 -34.01 24.44 -22.87
CA ASP A 828 -33.22 24.93 -24.03
C ASP A 828 -33.44 24.13 -25.35
N ASP A 829 -34.56 23.43 -25.48
CA ASP A 829 -35.07 23.01 -26.77
C ASP A 829 -35.46 24.21 -27.63
N GLY A 830 -34.51 24.63 -28.49
CA GLY A 830 -34.71 25.70 -29.45
C GLY A 830 -35.96 25.46 -30.32
N ILE A 831 -36.67 26.53 -30.68
CA ILE A 831 -37.95 26.44 -31.41
C ILE A 831 -37.82 25.47 -32.60
N TRP A 832 -38.49 24.33 -32.46
CA TRP A 832 -38.54 23.21 -33.41
C TRP A 832 -38.84 23.72 -34.83
N ASN A 833 -37.78 23.87 -35.62
CA ASN A 833 -37.87 24.44 -36.98
C ASN A 833 -38.16 23.38 -38.05
N ASP A 834 -38.04 22.09 -37.72
CA ASP A 834 -38.53 21.01 -38.57
C ASP A 834 -40.05 20.84 -38.40
N PRO A 835 -40.81 20.66 -39.50
CA PRO A 835 -42.23 20.42 -39.42
C PRO A 835 -42.50 19.07 -38.73
N PRO A 836 -43.51 18.97 -37.84
CA PRO A 836 -43.77 17.74 -37.12
C PRO A 836 -44.09 16.60 -38.09
N VAL A 837 -43.52 15.42 -37.82
CA VAL A 837 -43.74 14.20 -38.63
C VAL A 837 -45.22 13.81 -38.66
N ASP A 838 -45.96 14.15 -37.59
CA ASP A 838 -47.42 14.13 -37.52
C ASP A 838 -48.01 15.56 -37.39
N PRO A 839 -48.69 16.11 -38.42
CA PRO A 839 -49.33 17.42 -38.35
C PRO A 839 -50.60 17.46 -37.46
N SER A 840 -50.98 16.35 -36.83
CA SER A 840 -52.04 16.28 -35.81
C SER A 840 -51.53 16.13 -34.36
N GLY A 841 -50.21 15.99 -34.18
CA GLY A 841 -49.59 15.97 -32.85
C GLY A 841 -49.53 17.35 -32.19
N PRO A 842 -49.11 17.42 -30.91
CA PRO A 842 -48.96 18.69 -30.19
C PRO A 842 -47.97 19.62 -30.91
N THR A 843 -48.31 20.90 -30.99
CA THR A 843 -47.37 21.94 -31.43
C THR A 843 -46.32 22.18 -30.35
N SER A 844 -45.09 22.51 -30.71
CA SER A 844 -43.96 22.69 -29.77
C SER A 844 -44.29 23.54 -28.54
N SER A 845 -45.08 24.61 -28.68
CA SER A 845 -45.52 25.50 -27.59
C SER A 845 -46.50 24.89 -26.55
N VAL A 846 -46.49 23.57 -26.38
CA VAL A 846 -47.49 22.78 -25.62
C VAL A 846 -46.81 21.66 -24.80
N LEU A 847 -45.54 21.37 -25.07
CA LEU A 847 -44.71 20.42 -24.32
C LEU A 847 -44.09 21.11 -23.10
N ARG A 848 -43.85 20.34 -22.04
CA ARG A 848 -43.19 20.81 -20.81
C ARG A 848 -42.28 19.72 -20.27
N GLU A 849 -41.00 20.02 -20.11
CA GLU A 849 -40.05 19.11 -19.46
C GLU A 849 -40.42 18.94 -17.99
N ARG A 850 -39.95 17.84 -17.38
CA ARG A 850 -40.16 17.60 -15.97
C ARG A 850 -38.93 17.00 -15.30
N ALA A 851 -38.37 17.76 -14.37
CA ALA A 851 -37.37 17.28 -13.43
C ALA A 851 -38.01 16.96 -12.07
N ILE A 852 -37.46 15.99 -11.35
CA ILE A 852 -37.79 15.71 -9.95
C ILE A 852 -36.50 15.80 -9.13
N VAL A 853 -36.52 16.64 -8.09
CA VAL A 853 -35.44 16.70 -7.10
C VAL A 853 -35.89 15.96 -5.85
N HIS A 854 -35.26 14.83 -5.54
CA HIS A 854 -35.49 14.09 -4.30
C HIS A 854 -34.54 14.54 -3.21
N PHE A 855 -34.99 14.45 -1.96
CA PHE A 855 -34.25 14.82 -0.76
C PHE A 855 -34.08 13.59 0.12
N LEU A 856 -32.84 13.27 0.49
CA LEU A 856 -32.52 12.19 1.42
C LEU A 856 -31.73 12.73 2.62
N SER A 857 -31.87 12.04 3.75
CA SER A 857 -31.25 12.38 5.03
C SER A 857 -30.54 11.16 5.59
N THR A 858 -29.29 11.28 6.01
CA THR A 858 -28.58 10.21 6.72
C THR A 858 -29.21 9.96 8.08
N GLU A 859 -29.70 8.75 8.34
CA GLU A 859 -30.22 8.37 9.66
C GLU A 859 -29.40 7.22 10.25
N GLN A 860 -29.31 7.16 11.58
CA GLN A 860 -28.64 6.05 12.25
C GLN A 860 -29.41 4.76 11.98
N ALA A 861 -28.72 3.74 11.49
CA ALA A 861 -29.28 2.44 11.14
C ALA A 861 -28.61 1.32 11.96
N PRO A 862 -28.97 1.14 13.25
CA PRO A 862 -28.39 0.09 14.10
C PRO A 862 -28.61 -1.33 13.54
N ASP A 863 -29.74 -1.55 12.84
CA ASP A 863 -30.06 -2.81 12.16
C ASP A 863 -29.11 -3.12 10.98
N SER A 864 -28.37 -2.11 10.48
CA SER A 864 -27.34 -2.24 9.44
C SER A 864 -25.94 -2.54 10.02
N ILE A 865 -25.86 -2.91 11.31
CA ILE A 865 -24.63 -3.34 11.98
C ILE A 865 -24.71 -4.84 12.26
N SER A 866 -23.79 -5.62 11.70
CA SER A 866 -23.63 -7.06 11.96
C SER A 866 -22.24 -7.32 12.54
N LEU A 867 -22.18 -7.66 13.83
CA LEU A 867 -20.95 -8.07 14.51
C LEU A 867 -21.05 -9.54 14.90
N THR A 868 -20.32 -10.41 14.20
CA THR A 868 -20.29 -11.86 14.49
C THR A 868 -18.96 -12.22 15.14
N ALA A 869 -19.00 -12.99 16.22
CA ALA A 869 -17.80 -13.51 16.87
C ALA A 869 -17.97 -15.00 17.18
N ARG A 870 -17.06 -15.83 16.68
CA ARG A 870 -17.04 -17.27 16.99
C ARG A 870 -16.04 -17.56 18.09
N LYS A 871 -16.43 -18.41 19.03
CA LYS A 871 -15.56 -18.86 20.11
C LYS A 871 -14.54 -19.88 19.58
N ALA A 872 -13.26 -19.52 19.62
CA ALA A 872 -12.16 -20.41 19.32
C ALA A 872 -11.80 -21.18 20.61
N THR A 873 -12.03 -22.49 20.64
CA THR A 873 -11.72 -23.33 21.80
C THR A 873 -10.65 -24.37 21.43
N VAL A 874 -9.63 -24.46 22.29
CA VAL A 874 -8.49 -25.38 22.19
C VAL A 874 -8.49 -26.25 23.45
N GLU A 875 -8.78 -27.53 23.29
CA GLU A 875 -8.79 -28.51 24.37
C GLU A 875 -7.40 -29.16 24.49
N VAL A 876 -6.79 -29.07 25.68
CA VAL A 876 -5.48 -29.63 26.00
C VAL A 876 -5.66 -30.73 27.04
N GLY A 877 -5.68 -31.98 26.57
CA GLY A 877 -5.91 -33.17 27.39
C GLY A 877 -4.78 -34.18 27.33
N THR A 878 -5.10 -35.42 27.71
CA THR A 878 -4.27 -36.62 27.62
C THR A 878 -5.20 -37.82 27.42
N GLN A 879 -4.66 -38.99 27.09
CA GLN A 879 -5.46 -40.21 26.93
C GLN A 879 -5.60 -41.00 28.24
N ASP A 880 -6.67 -41.79 28.33
CA ASP A 880 -6.83 -42.81 29.37
C ASP A 880 -5.67 -43.82 29.28
N ALA A 881 -5.23 -44.32 30.43
CA ALA A 881 -4.12 -45.24 30.54
C ALA A 881 -4.47 -46.42 31.47
N GLY A 882 -3.74 -47.53 31.30
CA GLY A 882 -3.91 -48.72 32.13
C GLY A 882 -2.56 -49.24 32.62
N ARG A 883 -2.56 -49.83 33.82
CA ARG A 883 -1.47 -50.69 34.30
C ARG A 883 -1.99 -51.74 35.27
N THR A 884 -1.18 -52.75 35.56
CA THR A 884 -1.48 -53.72 36.62
C THR A 884 -0.97 -53.22 37.97
N TYR A 885 -1.58 -53.68 39.07
CA TYR A 885 -1.08 -53.43 40.41
C TYR A 885 0.38 -53.89 40.56
N GLY A 886 1.21 -53.05 41.18
CA GLY A 886 2.65 -53.28 41.31
C GLY A 886 3.50 -53.09 40.05
N GLU A 887 2.97 -52.48 39.00
CA GLU A 887 3.74 -51.97 37.85
C GLU A 887 3.99 -50.46 37.95
N ALA A 888 4.98 -49.96 37.21
CA ALA A 888 5.24 -48.53 37.07
C ALA A 888 4.07 -47.80 36.38
N ASN A 889 3.90 -46.51 36.67
CA ASN A 889 2.97 -45.68 35.87
C ASN A 889 3.47 -45.59 34.42
N PRO A 890 2.58 -45.70 33.42
CA PRO A 890 2.95 -45.40 32.03
C PRO A 890 3.31 -43.92 31.87
N GLY A 891 4.08 -43.61 30.83
CA GLY A 891 4.31 -42.21 30.44
C GLY A 891 3.03 -41.59 29.86
N PHE A 892 2.74 -40.34 30.23
CA PHE A 892 1.61 -39.58 29.70
C PHE A 892 2.08 -38.58 28.65
N THR A 893 1.25 -38.32 27.64
CA THR A 893 1.51 -37.33 26.59
C THR A 893 0.29 -36.43 26.43
N THR A 894 0.54 -35.13 26.27
CA THR A 894 -0.54 -34.17 26.03
C THR A 894 -1.06 -34.27 24.60
N GLN A 895 -2.35 -34.00 24.43
CA GLN A 895 -3.04 -33.94 23.14
C GLN A 895 -3.79 -32.62 23.04
N VAL A 896 -3.63 -31.93 21.91
CA VAL A 896 -4.27 -30.65 21.63
C VAL A 896 -5.33 -30.89 20.54
N THR A 897 -6.58 -30.54 20.84
CA THR A 897 -7.71 -30.66 19.91
C THR A 897 -8.35 -29.28 19.71
N ASP A 898 -8.44 -28.82 18.47
CA ASP A 898 -9.07 -27.55 18.13
C ASP A 898 -10.54 -27.75 17.76
N ASN A 899 -11.43 -26.84 18.16
CA ASN A 899 -12.75 -26.74 17.53
C ASN A 899 -12.62 -26.18 16.09
N ALA A 900 -13.67 -26.28 15.26
CA ALA A 900 -13.58 -25.90 13.85
C ALA A 900 -13.17 -24.42 13.61
N ALA A 901 -13.57 -23.51 14.49
CA ALA A 901 -13.18 -22.10 14.42
C ALA A 901 -11.70 -21.92 14.80
N ALA A 902 -11.25 -22.55 15.88
CA ALA A 902 -9.86 -22.53 16.31
C ALA A 902 -8.94 -23.16 15.26
N ALA A 903 -9.30 -24.28 14.64
CA ALA A 903 -8.49 -24.93 13.61
C ALA A 903 -8.20 -24.00 12.43
N ALA A 904 -9.23 -23.31 11.91
CA ALA A 904 -9.09 -22.37 10.80
C ALA A 904 -8.29 -21.12 11.19
N ALA A 905 -8.54 -20.53 12.36
CA ALA A 905 -7.80 -19.37 12.85
C ALA A 905 -6.32 -19.70 13.13
N ARG A 906 -6.03 -20.89 13.70
CA ARG A 906 -4.68 -21.38 14.00
C ARG A 906 -3.88 -21.72 12.76
N GLU A 907 -4.48 -22.12 11.63
CA GLU A 907 -3.74 -22.29 10.37
C GLU A 907 -3.06 -20.98 9.97
N VAL A 908 -3.83 -19.88 9.99
CA VAL A 908 -3.34 -18.53 9.65
C VAL A 908 -2.38 -18.01 10.71
N ASP A 909 -2.68 -18.13 12.01
CA ASP A 909 -1.74 -17.70 13.07
C ASP A 909 -0.40 -18.45 12.97
N SER A 910 -0.43 -19.76 12.72
CA SER A 910 0.78 -20.58 12.55
C SER A 910 1.59 -20.18 11.32
N PHE A 911 0.92 -19.77 10.23
CA PHE A 911 1.59 -19.20 9.06
C PHE A 911 2.27 -17.88 9.39
N VAL A 912 1.57 -16.94 10.05
CA VAL A 912 2.17 -15.66 10.44
C VAL A 912 3.35 -15.87 11.38
N ASP A 913 3.23 -16.76 12.36
CA ASP A 913 4.31 -17.11 13.29
C ASP A 913 5.54 -17.67 12.56
N ARG A 914 5.35 -18.58 11.57
CA ARG A 914 6.44 -19.03 10.68
C ARG A 914 7.08 -17.88 9.90
N GLN A 915 6.28 -16.98 9.33
CA GLN A 915 6.80 -15.85 8.55
C GLN A 915 7.55 -14.84 9.42
N LEU A 916 7.06 -14.56 10.63
CA LEU A 916 7.68 -13.64 11.58
C LEU A 916 8.85 -14.27 12.35
N GLY A 917 8.98 -15.60 12.37
CA GLY A 917 9.97 -16.31 13.17
C GLY A 917 9.63 -16.28 14.67
N GLN A 918 8.34 -16.35 14.99
CA GLN A 918 7.78 -16.26 16.34
C GLN A 918 7.14 -17.61 16.75
N ASP A 919 6.83 -17.74 18.04
CA ASP A 919 6.09 -18.86 18.62
C ASP A 919 5.02 -18.30 19.59
N ARG A 920 4.08 -17.53 19.04
CA ARG A 920 3.00 -16.86 19.80
C ARG A 920 1.89 -17.84 20.20
N LEU A 921 1.90 -19.06 19.64
CA LEU A 921 0.98 -20.16 19.94
C LEU A 921 1.54 -21.18 20.96
N ALA A 922 2.69 -20.89 21.58
CA ALA A 922 3.32 -21.77 22.56
C ALA A 922 2.41 -22.11 23.76
N LEU A 923 2.33 -23.41 24.08
CA LEU A 923 1.62 -23.96 25.24
C LEU A 923 2.62 -24.59 26.21
N ASN A 924 2.81 -24.01 27.39
CA ASN A 924 3.54 -24.67 28.47
C ASN A 924 2.58 -25.62 29.18
N THR A 925 2.81 -26.94 29.09
CA THR A 925 1.89 -27.98 29.60
C THR A 925 2.61 -28.96 30.53
N GLN A 926 1.87 -29.43 31.54
CA GLN A 926 2.27 -30.49 32.44
C GLN A 926 1.17 -31.55 32.49
N VAL A 927 1.56 -32.82 32.55
CA VAL A 927 0.62 -33.94 32.66
C VAL A 927 1.15 -34.95 33.69
N GLY A 928 0.27 -35.43 34.56
CA GLY A 928 0.66 -36.36 35.62
C GLY A 928 -0.52 -36.90 36.42
N THR A 929 -0.24 -37.87 37.29
CA THR A 929 -1.22 -38.45 38.22
C THR A 929 -0.67 -38.45 39.64
N ALA A 930 -1.56 -38.36 40.63
CA ALA A 930 -1.22 -38.58 42.03
C ALA A 930 -1.03 -40.07 42.38
N ALA A 931 -1.36 -41.00 41.46
CA ALA A 931 -1.10 -42.42 41.67
C ALA A 931 0.41 -42.69 41.73
N THR A 932 0.84 -43.54 42.67
CA THR A 932 2.21 -44.08 42.73
C THR A 932 2.16 -45.56 42.36
N GLU A 933 3.30 -46.24 42.16
CA GLU A 933 3.34 -47.68 41.85
C GLU A 933 2.54 -48.53 42.85
N ARG A 934 2.54 -48.10 44.13
CA ARG A 934 1.83 -48.72 45.26
C ARG A 934 0.35 -48.35 45.38
N SER A 935 -0.17 -47.46 44.54
CA SER A 935 -1.61 -47.18 44.51
C SER A 935 -2.41 -48.45 44.23
N ASN A 936 -3.47 -48.66 45.01
CA ASN A 936 -4.36 -49.81 44.94
C ASN A 936 -5.08 -49.91 43.58
N VAL A 937 -5.77 -51.03 43.36
CA VAL A 937 -6.72 -51.17 42.26
C VAL A 937 -7.81 -50.11 42.34
N GLY A 938 -8.11 -49.51 41.19
CA GLY A 938 -9.09 -48.42 41.09
C GLY A 938 -8.79 -47.49 39.91
N GLN A 939 -9.51 -46.37 39.89
CA GLN A 939 -9.34 -45.31 38.90
C GLN A 939 -8.70 -44.08 39.54
N TYR A 940 -7.71 -43.50 38.87
CA TYR A 940 -6.96 -42.34 39.33
C TYR A 940 -6.94 -41.28 38.24
N ALA A 941 -7.16 -40.01 38.60
CA ALA A 941 -7.11 -38.92 37.63
C ALA A 941 -5.68 -38.73 37.10
N ILE A 942 -5.56 -38.57 35.78
CA ILE A 942 -4.41 -38.00 35.09
C ILE A 942 -4.81 -36.56 34.78
N GLN A 943 -4.18 -35.59 35.44
CA GLN A 943 -4.47 -34.17 35.25
C GLN A 943 -3.53 -33.59 34.21
N THR A 944 -4.09 -32.84 33.27
CA THR A 944 -3.34 -31.92 32.42
C THR A 944 -3.48 -30.52 33.00
N SER A 945 -2.41 -29.74 32.99
CA SER A 945 -2.41 -28.33 33.39
C SER A 945 -1.42 -27.54 32.53
N GLY A 946 -1.49 -26.22 32.56
CA GLY A 946 -0.58 -25.38 31.79
C GLY A 946 -0.91 -23.91 31.86
N SER A 947 -0.19 -23.11 31.06
CA SER A 947 -0.51 -21.71 30.80
C SER A 947 -0.26 -21.41 29.32
N PRO A 948 -1.28 -20.92 28.57
CA PRO A 948 -1.05 -20.29 27.27
C PRO A 948 -0.29 -18.96 27.42
N GLY A 949 0.35 -18.50 26.34
CA GLY A 949 0.90 -17.15 26.24
C GLY A 949 -0.19 -16.07 26.08
N SER A 950 0.19 -14.78 26.14
CA SER A 950 -0.77 -13.65 26.03
C SER A 950 -1.55 -13.66 24.71
N HIS A 951 -0.84 -13.76 23.57
CA HIS A 951 -1.45 -13.81 22.24
C HIS A 951 -2.44 -14.97 22.11
N MET A 952 -2.06 -16.16 22.57
CA MET A 952 -2.95 -17.32 22.55
C MET A 952 -4.18 -17.09 23.47
N SER A 953 -4.00 -16.55 24.67
CA SER A 953 -5.09 -16.31 25.64
C SER A 953 -6.13 -15.29 25.15
N GLN A 954 -5.73 -14.33 24.30
CA GLN A 954 -6.65 -13.35 23.72
C GLN A 954 -7.49 -13.96 22.58
N ARG A 955 -6.92 -14.94 21.86
CA ARG A 955 -7.49 -15.50 20.62
C ARG A 955 -8.20 -16.84 20.80
N TYR A 956 -7.80 -17.61 21.81
CA TYR A 956 -8.29 -18.97 22.05
C TYR A 956 -8.65 -19.15 23.53
N GLU A 957 -9.84 -19.68 23.79
CA GLU A 957 -10.13 -20.30 25.07
C GLU A 957 -9.35 -21.61 25.14
N VAL A 958 -8.42 -21.70 26.08
CA VAL A 958 -7.59 -22.90 26.28
C VAL A 958 -8.08 -23.64 27.52
N ASN A 959 -8.69 -24.80 27.30
CA ASN A 959 -9.23 -25.65 28.36
C ASN A 959 -8.25 -26.79 28.64
N PHE A 960 -8.07 -27.13 29.93
CA PHE A 960 -7.18 -28.22 30.35
C PHE A 960 -8.00 -29.39 30.89
N GLY A 961 -7.93 -30.53 30.21
CA GLY A 961 -8.71 -31.73 30.50
C GLY A 961 -8.00 -32.75 31.41
N SER A 962 -8.77 -33.72 31.90
CA SER A 962 -8.27 -34.86 32.67
C SER A 962 -8.68 -36.19 32.04
N ALA A 963 -7.82 -37.20 32.17
CA ALA A 963 -8.11 -38.59 31.80
C ALA A 963 -7.99 -39.52 33.01
N THR A 964 -8.14 -40.83 32.79
CA THR A 964 -8.18 -41.85 33.83
C THR A 964 -7.04 -42.86 33.68
N LEU A 965 -6.23 -43.03 34.74
CA LEU A 965 -5.38 -44.19 34.94
C LEU A 965 -6.17 -45.28 35.65
N THR A 966 -6.43 -46.39 34.95
CA THR A 966 -7.06 -47.59 35.54
C THR A 966 -5.97 -48.56 36.01
N ILE A 967 -5.95 -48.87 37.31
CA ILE A 967 -5.07 -49.88 37.89
C ILE A 967 -5.87 -51.18 38.02
N ALA A 968 -5.54 -52.17 37.20
CA ALA A 968 -6.15 -53.50 37.20
C ALA A 968 -5.51 -54.42 38.26
N PRO A 969 -6.26 -55.40 38.82
CA PRO A 969 -5.71 -56.35 39.78
C PRO A 969 -4.54 -57.18 39.21
N ALA A 970 -3.54 -57.43 40.04
CA ALA A 970 -2.45 -58.34 39.68
C ALA A 970 -2.93 -59.81 39.71
N PRO A 971 -2.55 -60.66 38.74
CA PRO A 971 -2.87 -62.07 38.80
C PRO A 971 -2.09 -62.74 39.93
N LEU A 972 -2.82 -63.28 40.92
CA LEU A 972 -2.25 -64.12 41.99
C LEU A 972 -2.61 -65.57 41.69
N ARG A 973 -1.63 -66.38 41.29
CA ARG A 973 -1.86 -67.79 40.98
C ARG A 973 -1.64 -68.63 42.23
N VAL A 974 -2.67 -69.36 42.63
CA VAL A 974 -2.69 -70.25 43.79
C VAL A 974 -2.98 -71.66 43.30
N VAL A 975 -2.14 -72.61 43.68
CA VAL A 975 -2.26 -74.02 43.28
C VAL A 975 -2.32 -74.85 44.54
N ALA A 976 -3.40 -75.60 44.75
CA ALA A 976 -3.39 -76.63 45.79
C ALA A 976 -2.42 -77.74 45.40
N ASP A 977 -1.56 -78.15 46.35
CA ASP A 977 -0.65 -79.26 46.13
C ASP A 977 -1.45 -80.57 46.08
N ASP A 978 -1.26 -81.38 45.04
CA ASP A 978 -1.78 -82.74 44.97
C ASP A 978 -1.39 -83.55 46.22
N LYS A 979 -2.32 -84.37 46.71
CA LYS A 979 -2.14 -85.23 47.88
C LYS A 979 -2.55 -86.66 47.55
N ALA A 980 -2.08 -87.61 48.35
CA ALA A 980 -2.54 -88.98 48.31
C ALA A 980 -2.76 -89.53 49.73
N LYS A 981 -3.72 -90.44 49.89
CA LYS A 981 -3.91 -91.23 51.11
C LYS A 981 -4.43 -92.64 50.77
N GLN A 982 -4.34 -93.55 51.74
CA GLN A 982 -5.01 -94.85 51.65
C GLN A 982 -6.44 -94.74 52.21
N ALA A 983 -7.39 -95.48 51.64
CA ALA A 983 -8.79 -95.49 52.09
C ALA A 983 -8.90 -95.79 53.60
N GLY A 984 -9.68 -94.97 54.32
CA GLY A 984 -9.87 -95.08 55.78
C GLY A 984 -8.78 -94.43 56.64
N GLN A 985 -7.74 -93.84 56.05
CA GLN A 985 -6.83 -92.93 56.77
C GLN A 985 -7.46 -91.53 56.89
N ALA A 986 -7.06 -90.78 57.93
CA ALA A 986 -7.40 -89.36 58.04
C ALA A 986 -6.84 -88.57 56.85
N ASP A 987 -7.50 -87.48 56.47
CA ASP A 987 -7.04 -86.65 55.35
C ASP A 987 -5.68 -86.01 55.67
N PRO A 988 -4.76 -85.98 54.70
CA PRO A 988 -3.51 -85.24 54.85
C PRO A 988 -3.80 -83.74 54.92
N ALA A 989 -2.94 -83.00 55.61
CA ALA A 989 -3.01 -81.54 55.62
C ALA A 989 -2.92 -81.02 54.17
N LEU A 990 -3.97 -80.32 53.74
CA LEU A 990 -4.05 -79.68 52.44
C LEU A 990 -3.12 -78.45 52.46
N THR A 991 -2.29 -78.30 51.42
CA THR A 991 -1.33 -77.19 51.30
C THR A 991 -1.43 -76.59 49.89
N TYR A 992 -0.90 -75.38 49.71
CA TYR A 992 -0.88 -74.70 48.43
C TYR A 992 0.42 -73.93 48.22
N GLN A 993 0.69 -73.60 46.96
CA GLN A 993 1.73 -72.66 46.55
C GLN A 993 1.08 -71.43 45.91
N ALA A 994 1.48 -70.23 46.34
CA ALA A 994 1.01 -68.96 45.82
C ALA A 994 2.15 -68.17 45.17
N SER A 995 1.89 -67.60 44.00
CA SER A 995 2.87 -66.83 43.21
C SER A 995 2.20 -65.64 42.50
N GLY A 996 2.90 -64.51 42.43
CA GLY A 996 2.38 -63.25 41.84
C GLY A 996 2.26 -62.07 42.81
N TRP A 997 2.56 -62.26 44.10
CA TRP A 997 2.57 -61.19 45.11
C TRP A 997 3.45 -59.99 44.71
N LYS A 998 2.97 -58.79 45.00
CA LYS A 998 3.67 -57.51 44.80
C LYS A 998 4.09 -56.94 46.16
N PHE A 999 5.09 -56.06 46.15
CA PHE A 999 5.58 -55.31 47.32
C PHE A 999 5.87 -56.11 48.62
N ALA A 1000 6.15 -57.41 48.50
CA ALA A 1000 6.34 -58.35 49.62
C ALA A 1000 5.11 -58.52 50.54
N GLU A 1001 3.90 -58.37 49.98
CA GLU A 1001 2.65 -58.71 50.68
C GLU A 1001 2.47 -60.23 50.79
N ASP A 1002 2.20 -60.77 52.00
CA ASP A 1002 1.82 -62.17 52.24
C ASP A 1002 0.47 -62.29 53.00
N ALA A 1003 -0.66 -62.08 52.32
CA ALA A 1003 -1.96 -62.33 52.94
C ALA A 1003 -2.19 -63.86 53.07
N ARG A 1004 -2.44 -64.32 54.29
CA ARG A 1004 -2.46 -65.74 54.66
C ARG A 1004 -3.86 -66.35 54.64
N ASP A 1005 -3.85 -67.69 54.54
CA ASP A 1005 -4.96 -68.61 54.75
C ASP A 1005 -6.03 -68.63 53.65
N PHE A 1006 -5.65 -69.24 52.51
CA PHE A 1006 -6.61 -69.95 51.67
C PHE A 1006 -7.02 -71.24 52.39
N THR A 1007 -8.27 -71.35 52.84
CA THR A 1007 -8.80 -72.61 53.37
C THR A 1007 -9.14 -73.54 52.20
N LEU A 1008 -8.55 -74.72 52.21
CA LEU A 1008 -8.82 -75.75 51.21
C LEU A 1008 -9.84 -76.76 51.75
N ALA A 1009 -10.79 -77.12 50.90
CA ALA A 1009 -11.67 -78.26 51.09
C ALA A 1009 -11.38 -79.33 50.03
N ARG A 1010 -11.98 -80.51 50.18
CA ARG A 1010 -11.90 -81.58 49.18
C ARG A 1010 -13.24 -82.27 49.02
N GLU A 1011 -13.48 -82.88 47.86
CA GLU A 1011 -14.74 -83.57 47.57
C GLU A 1011 -14.99 -84.74 48.54
N PRO A 1012 -16.21 -84.88 49.08
CA PRO A 1012 -16.52 -85.91 50.08
C PRO A 1012 -16.54 -87.32 49.47
N GLY A 1013 -15.95 -88.28 50.18
CA GLY A 1013 -15.92 -89.69 49.78
C GLY A 1013 -14.65 -90.41 50.28
N GLU A 1014 -14.68 -91.73 50.33
CA GLU A 1014 -13.58 -92.58 50.84
C GLU A 1014 -13.33 -93.82 49.95
N ALA A 1015 -13.92 -93.86 48.75
CA ALA A 1015 -13.67 -94.94 47.79
C ALA A 1015 -12.33 -94.71 47.06
N ALA A 1016 -11.81 -95.73 46.38
CA ALA A 1016 -10.62 -95.56 45.55
C ALA A 1016 -10.94 -94.65 44.35
N GLY A 1017 -10.19 -93.56 44.18
CA GLY A 1017 -10.46 -92.56 43.15
C GLY A 1017 -9.71 -91.24 43.34
N ASN A 1018 -9.98 -90.31 42.42
CA ASN A 1018 -9.50 -88.93 42.47
C ASN A 1018 -10.61 -88.02 43.02
N TYR A 1019 -10.27 -87.18 43.98
CA TYR A 1019 -11.18 -86.23 44.64
C TYR A 1019 -10.58 -84.83 44.51
N ARG A 1020 -11.33 -83.88 43.96
CA ARG A 1020 -10.86 -82.50 43.79
C ARG A 1020 -10.54 -81.86 45.14
N ILE A 1021 -9.38 -81.22 45.24
CA ILE A 1021 -9.02 -80.28 46.31
C ILE A 1021 -9.27 -78.87 45.77
N PHE A 1022 -10.20 -78.15 46.37
CA PHE A 1022 -10.68 -76.85 45.90
C PHE A 1022 -10.66 -75.79 47.02
N GLU A 1023 -10.68 -74.51 46.65
CA GLU A 1023 -10.83 -73.40 47.61
C GLU A 1023 -12.21 -73.46 48.27
N GLN A 1024 -12.27 -73.41 49.61
CA GLN A 1024 -13.54 -73.44 50.33
C GLN A 1024 -14.25 -72.09 50.25
N ASP A 1025 -15.50 -72.09 49.78
CA ASP A 1025 -16.31 -70.88 49.62
C ASP A 1025 -16.38 -70.04 50.91
N GLY A 1026 -16.17 -68.72 50.76
CA GLY A 1026 -16.37 -67.73 51.81
C GLY A 1026 -15.21 -67.48 52.77
N THR A 1027 -14.05 -68.13 52.61
CA THR A 1027 -12.91 -67.99 53.56
C THR A 1027 -11.76 -67.08 53.09
N ARG A 1028 -11.79 -66.53 51.88
CA ARG A 1028 -10.65 -65.85 51.25
C ARG A 1028 -10.37 -64.44 51.79
N LEU A 1029 -9.23 -64.24 52.45
CA LEU A 1029 -8.74 -62.92 52.90
C LEU A 1029 -7.63 -62.36 52.00
N VAL A 1030 -7.93 -62.14 50.72
CA VAL A 1030 -7.03 -61.48 49.75
C VAL A 1030 -7.55 -60.09 49.43
N SER A 1031 -6.65 -59.10 49.35
CA SER A 1031 -7.02 -57.72 49.02
C SER A 1031 -7.56 -57.61 47.59
N ALA A 1032 -8.41 -56.60 47.34
CA ALA A 1032 -8.95 -56.32 46.00
C ALA A 1032 -7.88 -55.95 44.95
N ASN A 1033 -6.61 -55.83 45.36
CA ASN A 1033 -5.47 -55.60 44.48
C ASN A 1033 -5.08 -56.84 43.65
N TYR A 1034 -5.63 -58.03 43.94
CA TYR A 1034 -5.30 -59.26 43.24
C TYR A 1034 -6.52 -59.96 42.64
N GLN A 1035 -6.39 -60.41 41.39
CA GLN A 1035 -7.29 -61.39 40.79
C GLN A 1035 -6.72 -62.77 41.08
N VAL A 1036 -7.35 -63.50 42.02
CA VAL A 1036 -6.91 -64.86 42.35
C VAL A 1036 -7.32 -65.82 41.24
N ILE A 1037 -6.33 -66.54 40.72
CA ILE A 1037 -6.50 -67.66 39.80
C ILE A 1037 -6.17 -68.92 40.61
N PHE A 1038 -7.21 -69.53 41.17
CA PHE A 1038 -7.09 -70.78 41.89
C PHE A 1038 -7.04 -71.96 40.91
N VAL A 1039 -6.14 -72.91 41.15
CA VAL A 1039 -6.02 -74.17 40.41
C VAL A 1039 -6.18 -75.29 41.40
N ASP A 1040 -7.19 -76.13 41.15
CA ASP A 1040 -7.51 -77.28 41.98
C ASP A 1040 -6.35 -78.28 41.99
N GLY A 1041 -6.14 -78.87 43.17
CA GLY A 1041 -5.32 -80.05 43.33
C GLY A 1041 -6.20 -81.30 43.30
N ASN A 1042 -5.57 -82.46 43.41
CA ASN A 1042 -6.22 -83.75 43.48
C ASN A 1042 -5.80 -84.49 44.75
N LEU A 1043 -6.75 -84.93 45.57
CA LEU A 1043 -6.57 -85.95 46.58
C LEU A 1043 -6.86 -87.31 45.95
N ARG A 1044 -5.80 -88.03 45.63
CA ARG A 1044 -5.89 -89.43 45.21
C ARG A 1044 -6.07 -90.33 46.43
N ILE A 1045 -7.23 -90.98 46.53
CA ILE A 1045 -7.46 -92.05 47.51
C ILE A 1045 -7.16 -93.38 46.82
N ASP A 1046 -6.11 -94.06 47.26
CA ASP A 1046 -5.79 -95.41 46.80
C ASP A 1046 -6.58 -96.44 47.62
N GLY A 1047 -7.17 -97.42 46.93
CA GLY A 1047 -7.80 -98.58 47.55
C GLY A 1047 -6.78 -99.65 47.97
N PRO A 1048 -7.16 -100.62 48.82
CA PRO A 1048 -6.29 -101.72 49.17
C PRO A 1048 -5.88 -102.53 47.93
N VAL A 1049 -4.58 -102.86 47.87
CA VAL A 1049 -3.91 -103.43 46.69
C VAL A 1049 -4.61 -104.70 46.17
N ALA A 1050 -5.07 -104.62 44.92
CA ALA A 1050 -5.50 -105.77 44.12
C ALA A 1050 -4.50 -105.98 42.95
N PRO A 1051 -4.23 -107.22 42.52
CA PRO A 1051 -3.24 -107.51 41.48
C PRO A 1051 -3.75 -107.24 40.04
N GLU A 1052 -2.82 -106.77 39.20
CA GLU A 1052 -2.85 -106.66 37.72
C GLU A 1052 -3.12 -108.01 37.00
N PRO A 1053 -3.50 -108.09 35.68
CA PRO A 1053 -3.03 -107.24 34.55
C PRO A 1053 -4.05 -106.90 33.40
N GLY A 1054 -3.57 -106.23 32.33
CA GLY A 1054 -4.32 -105.73 31.13
C GLY A 1054 -4.72 -106.78 30.07
N PRO A 1055 -5.01 -106.45 28.76
CA PRO A 1055 -4.51 -105.33 27.93
C PRO A 1055 -5.53 -104.59 26.99
N GLU A 1056 -5.03 -103.81 26.00
CA GLU A 1056 -5.65 -103.05 24.86
C GLU A 1056 -6.70 -103.82 23.96
N PRO A 1057 -7.53 -103.19 23.04
CA PRO A 1057 -7.23 -102.05 22.12
C PRO A 1057 -8.38 -101.08 21.61
N LYS A 1058 -8.01 -100.19 20.66
CA LYS A 1058 -8.75 -99.29 19.68
C LYS A 1058 -10.02 -99.86 18.98
N PRO A 1059 -10.91 -99.09 18.23
CA PRO A 1059 -10.70 -97.81 17.49
C PRO A 1059 -11.87 -96.74 17.42
N GLU A 1060 -11.67 -95.71 16.58
CA GLU A 1060 -12.52 -94.61 16.00
C GLU A 1060 -13.76 -95.04 15.13
N PRO A 1061 -14.57 -94.17 14.45
CA PRO A 1061 -14.78 -92.67 14.49
C PRO A 1061 -16.27 -92.13 14.35
N GLY A 1062 -16.47 -90.82 14.66
CA GLY A 1062 -17.47 -89.90 14.03
C GLY A 1062 -18.98 -90.08 14.32
N PRO A 1063 -19.90 -89.20 13.82
CA PRO A 1063 -19.71 -87.98 12.99
C PRO A 1063 -20.45 -86.70 13.50
N THR A 1064 -20.24 -85.56 12.82
CA THR A 1064 -21.09 -84.34 12.83
C THR A 1064 -22.40 -84.55 12.04
N PRO A 1065 -23.47 -83.76 12.29
CA PRO A 1065 -23.96 -82.87 11.20
C PRO A 1065 -24.67 -81.55 11.62
N GLU A 1066 -24.61 -80.56 10.73
CA GLU A 1066 -25.56 -79.43 10.53
C GLU A 1066 -26.89 -79.93 9.87
N PRO A 1067 -27.98 -79.13 9.62
CA PRO A 1067 -28.06 -77.67 9.49
C PRO A 1067 -29.27 -76.92 10.11
N THR A 1068 -29.20 -75.59 10.00
CA THR A 1068 -30.18 -74.46 9.93
C THR A 1068 -31.71 -74.72 9.97
N PRO A 1069 -32.53 -73.75 10.48
CA PRO A 1069 -32.81 -72.51 9.72
C PRO A 1069 -32.92 -71.17 10.51
N GLU A 1070 -32.33 -70.09 9.96
CA GLU A 1070 -32.90 -68.72 9.97
C GLU A 1070 -34.27 -68.74 9.25
N PRO A 1071 -35.28 -67.87 9.54
CA PRO A 1071 -35.17 -66.39 9.45
C PRO A 1071 -36.20 -65.67 10.40
N PRO A 1072 -36.71 -64.42 10.19
CA PRO A 1072 -36.38 -63.40 9.18
C PRO A 1072 -36.17 -61.94 9.68
N LEU A 1073 -35.38 -61.20 8.89
CA LEU A 1073 -35.37 -59.74 8.78
C LEU A 1073 -36.61 -59.23 7.96
N PRO A 1074 -36.88 -57.91 7.86
CA PRO A 1074 -38.26 -57.40 7.72
C PRO A 1074 -38.86 -57.54 6.31
N PRO A 1075 -40.20 -57.54 6.18
CA PRO A 1075 -40.87 -57.43 4.89
C PRO A 1075 -40.81 -55.99 4.34
N SER A 1076 -40.59 -55.88 3.03
CA SER A 1076 -40.76 -54.65 2.24
C SER A 1076 -41.49 -54.98 0.93
N ARG A 1077 -41.85 -53.93 0.15
CA ARG A 1077 -42.45 -53.91 -1.22
C ARG A 1077 -44.00 -53.88 -1.24
N GLN A 1078 -44.66 -52.80 -1.71
CA GLN A 1078 -44.77 -52.20 -3.08
C GLN A 1078 -45.85 -52.88 -3.96
N PRO A 1079 -46.37 -52.30 -5.07
CA PRO A 1079 -46.21 -50.94 -5.68
C PRO A 1079 -47.57 -50.30 -6.12
N VAL A 1080 -47.57 -49.41 -7.16
CA VAL A 1080 -48.68 -48.98 -8.08
C VAL A 1080 -49.47 -47.72 -7.65
N THR A 1081 -49.68 -46.64 -8.42
CA THR A 1081 -49.18 -46.16 -9.75
C THR A 1081 -49.34 -44.64 -9.89
N SER A 1082 -48.63 -44.05 -10.85
CA SER A 1082 -48.77 -42.67 -11.35
C SER A 1082 -50.08 -42.35 -12.08
N SER A 1083 -50.54 -41.10 -11.98
CA SER A 1083 -51.33 -40.34 -12.96
C SER A 1083 -51.06 -38.87 -12.65
N GLY A 1084 -50.61 -37.98 -13.53
CA GLY A 1084 -50.49 -38.01 -14.98
C GLY A 1084 -50.60 -36.54 -15.41
N LEU A 1085 -49.49 -35.92 -15.81
CA LEU A 1085 -49.51 -34.59 -16.42
C LEU A 1085 -50.43 -34.59 -17.64
N ASN A 1086 -51.24 -33.56 -17.81
CA ASN A 1086 -51.73 -33.20 -19.13
C ASN A 1086 -51.64 -31.68 -19.32
N ALA A 1087 -51.14 -31.27 -20.48
CA ALA A 1087 -50.46 -30.00 -20.66
C ALA A 1087 -51.28 -28.95 -21.43
N GLY A 1088 -50.94 -27.68 -21.18
CA GLY A 1088 -51.21 -26.52 -22.02
C GLY A 1088 -51.59 -25.28 -21.20
N THR A 1089 -51.07 -24.07 -21.40
CA THR A 1089 -50.00 -23.52 -22.27
C THR A 1089 -49.65 -22.12 -21.71
N THR A 1090 -48.43 -21.57 -21.70
CA THR A 1090 -47.11 -21.97 -22.25
C THR A 1090 -45.99 -21.91 -21.17
N SER A 1091 -44.75 -21.59 -21.56
CA SER A 1091 -43.59 -21.16 -20.75
C SER A 1091 -43.87 -19.82 -20.01
N GLU A 1092 -43.12 -19.41 -18.98
CA GLU A 1092 -41.67 -19.57 -18.75
C GLU A 1092 -41.29 -19.74 -17.27
N ARG A 1093 -40.62 -20.85 -16.90
CA ARG A 1093 -39.56 -20.92 -15.86
C ARG A 1093 -38.57 -22.05 -16.18
N CYS A 1094 -37.33 -21.82 -15.77
CA CYS A 1094 -36.11 -22.65 -15.70
C CYS A 1094 -36.20 -24.14 -16.10
N THR A 1095 -35.27 -24.57 -16.93
CA THR A 1095 -35.23 -25.91 -17.54
C THR A 1095 -34.75 -27.00 -16.58
N PRO A 1096 -34.93 -28.31 -16.90
CA PRO A 1096 -34.40 -29.42 -16.07
C PRO A 1096 -32.87 -29.47 -15.95
N ILE A 1097 -32.15 -28.66 -16.72
CA ILE A 1097 -30.71 -28.45 -16.58
C ILE A 1097 -30.41 -27.48 -15.43
N GLU A 1098 -31.40 -26.78 -14.85
CA GLU A 1098 -31.23 -25.65 -13.91
C GLU A 1098 -31.94 -25.88 -12.57
N SER A 1099 -31.37 -25.34 -11.49
CA SER A 1099 -31.98 -25.26 -10.16
C SER A 1099 -32.06 -23.82 -9.65
N PRO A 1100 -33.04 -23.47 -8.81
CA PRO A 1100 -33.05 -22.20 -8.09
C PRO A 1100 -31.78 -22.08 -7.24
N ALA A 1101 -31.12 -20.93 -7.30
CA ALA A 1101 -29.78 -20.71 -6.75
C ALA A 1101 -29.72 -19.65 -5.64
N SER A 1102 -30.77 -18.84 -5.44
CA SER A 1102 -30.82 -17.90 -4.31
C SER A 1102 -32.21 -17.55 -3.78
N ILE A 1103 -32.30 -17.44 -2.44
CA ILE A 1103 -33.37 -16.89 -1.57
C ILE A 1103 -32.73 -16.48 -0.23
N ILE A 1104 -32.98 -15.28 0.31
CA ILE A 1104 -32.21 -14.78 1.47
C ILE A 1104 -32.98 -14.01 2.56
N ALA A 1105 -32.91 -14.52 3.79
CA ALA A 1105 -33.38 -13.84 5.00
C ALA A 1105 -32.55 -14.24 6.25
N SER A 1106 -32.49 -13.37 7.25
CA SER A 1106 -31.78 -13.49 8.55
C SER A 1106 -32.71 -13.19 9.76
N ASP A 1107 -32.30 -13.53 10.99
CA ASP A 1107 -33.19 -14.16 12.02
C ASP A 1107 -32.92 -13.76 13.51
N THR A 1108 -33.82 -14.20 14.42
CA THR A 1108 -33.72 -14.53 15.88
C THR A 1108 -34.30 -13.59 16.97
N VAL A 1109 -34.66 -14.04 18.20
CA VAL A 1109 -35.78 -14.93 18.68
C VAL A 1109 -36.28 -14.44 20.07
N SER A 1110 -37.59 -14.63 20.40
CA SER A 1110 -38.16 -15.07 21.73
C SER A 1110 -39.38 -14.25 22.24
N PRO A 1111 -40.21 -14.82 23.13
CA PRO A 1111 -41.26 -15.78 22.83
C PRO A 1111 -42.63 -15.08 22.62
N ALA A 1112 -42.64 -13.80 22.24
CA ALA A 1112 -43.86 -13.06 21.86
C ALA A 1112 -43.56 -11.79 21.03
N VAL A 1113 -43.52 -11.91 19.69
CA VAL A 1113 -43.63 -10.82 18.67
C VAL A 1113 -42.43 -9.83 18.67
N VAL A 1114 -41.57 -9.71 17.63
CA VAL A 1114 -41.74 -9.35 16.18
C VAL A 1114 -40.55 -9.86 15.32
N ARG A 1115 -40.73 -10.19 14.01
CA ARG A 1115 -39.85 -9.89 12.81
C ARG A 1115 -39.85 -10.98 11.69
N SER A 1116 -40.03 -10.57 10.42
CA SER A 1116 -39.37 -11.02 9.14
C SER A 1116 -40.13 -10.41 7.92
N TYR A 1117 -39.56 -9.82 6.86
CA TYR A 1117 -38.44 -10.11 5.90
C TYR A 1117 -38.86 -10.87 4.62
N SER A 1118 -38.06 -10.72 3.55
CA SER A 1118 -38.57 -10.63 2.17
C SER A 1118 -37.51 -10.96 1.07
N VAL A 1119 -37.89 -11.54 -0.09
CA VAL A 1119 -36.98 -12.24 -1.07
C VAL A 1119 -37.45 -12.23 -2.56
N GLN A 1120 -36.49 -12.41 -3.49
CA GLN A 1120 -36.63 -12.63 -4.95
C GLN A 1120 -35.88 -13.92 -5.41
N LEU A 1121 -36.22 -14.52 -6.58
CA LEU A 1121 -35.69 -15.82 -7.06
C LEU A 1121 -34.88 -15.74 -8.38
N VAL A 1122 -33.80 -16.54 -8.49
CA VAL A 1122 -32.98 -16.73 -9.73
C VAL A 1122 -32.59 -18.21 -9.91
N CYS A 1123 -32.43 -18.69 -11.15
CA CYS A 1123 -32.03 -20.07 -11.49
C CYS A 1123 -30.62 -20.17 -12.12
N LYS A 1124 -29.94 -21.31 -11.95
CA LYS A 1124 -28.65 -21.63 -12.58
C LYS A 1124 -28.51 -23.13 -12.93
N PRO A 1125 -27.73 -23.51 -13.97
CA PRO A 1125 -27.50 -24.91 -14.34
C PRO A 1125 -26.92 -25.81 -13.22
N ARG A 1126 -27.48 -27.01 -13.03
CA ARG A 1126 -26.91 -28.11 -12.22
C ARG A 1126 -25.94 -28.95 -13.02
N SER A 1127 -24.78 -29.20 -12.42
CA SER A 1127 -24.00 -30.40 -12.74
C SER A 1127 -24.34 -31.51 -11.74
N TYR A 1128 -24.75 -32.68 -12.27
CA TYR A 1128 -25.00 -33.96 -11.57
C TYR A 1128 -26.24 -34.08 -10.65
N GLY A 1129 -26.97 -35.21 -10.82
CA GLY A 1129 -27.89 -35.78 -9.83
C GLY A 1129 -29.38 -35.79 -10.21
N THR A 1130 -29.97 -36.99 -10.36
CA THR A 1130 -31.36 -37.22 -10.82
C THR A 1130 -32.31 -37.61 -9.69
N ALA A 1131 -33.29 -36.75 -9.36
CA ALA A 1131 -34.56 -37.13 -8.73
C ALA A 1131 -35.61 -36.01 -8.94
N GLU A 1132 -36.84 -36.40 -9.23
CA GLU A 1132 -37.98 -35.50 -9.49
C GLU A 1132 -38.58 -35.03 -8.15
N GLU A 1133 -38.58 -33.73 -7.90
CA GLU A 1133 -39.05 -33.15 -6.63
C GLU A 1133 -39.73 -31.79 -6.87
N GLN A 1134 -40.90 -31.59 -6.26
CA GLN A 1134 -41.87 -30.56 -6.65
C GLN A 1134 -41.39 -29.11 -6.50
N LEU A 1135 -41.77 -28.27 -7.48
CA LEU A 1135 -41.58 -26.82 -7.51
C LEU A 1135 -42.80 -26.10 -6.87
N PRO A 1136 -42.61 -25.00 -6.10
CA PRO A 1136 -43.72 -24.17 -5.60
C PRO A 1136 -44.33 -23.31 -6.71
N ASP A 1137 -45.58 -22.86 -6.51
CA ASP A 1137 -46.37 -22.25 -7.57
C ASP A 1137 -46.33 -20.71 -7.59
N ARG A 1138 -47.07 -20.09 -8.52
CA ARG A 1138 -47.12 -18.64 -8.70
C ARG A 1138 -47.82 -17.91 -7.53
N ILE A 1139 -48.75 -18.55 -6.84
CA ILE A 1139 -49.48 -18.00 -5.68
C ILE A 1139 -48.57 -18.02 -4.45
N ASP A 1140 -47.79 -19.06 -4.23
CA ASP A 1140 -46.76 -19.11 -3.17
C ASP A 1140 -45.80 -17.91 -3.30
N LEU A 1141 -45.34 -17.66 -4.52
CA LEU A 1141 -44.47 -16.54 -4.87
C LEU A 1141 -45.09 -15.15 -4.73
N ILE A 1142 -46.39 -15.00 -5.00
CA ILE A 1142 -47.10 -13.72 -4.85
C ILE A 1142 -47.39 -13.43 -3.38
N ASN A 1143 -47.79 -14.44 -2.60
CA ASN A 1143 -47.97 -14.31 -1.14
C ASN A 1143 -46.64 -13.93 -0.48
N TYR A 1144 -45.56 -14.52 -0.96
CA TYR A 1144 -44.21 -14.26 -0.49
C TYR A 1144 -43.67 -12.88 -0.93
N ALA A 1145 -44.00 -12.41 -2.13
CA ALA A 1145 -43.64 -11.08 -2.60
C ALA A 1145 -44.45 -9.97 -1.91
N ASN A 1146 -45.72 -10.21 -1.57
CA ASN A 1146 -46.54 -9.24 -0.85
C ASN A 1146 -46.08 -9.00 0.60
N SER A 1147 -45.20 -9.85 1.16
CA SER A 1147 -44.47 -9.57 2.41
C SER A 1147 -43.17 -8.75 2.26
N LEU A 1148 -42.85 -8.25 1.05
CA LEU A 1148 -41.75 -7.28 0.81
C LEU A 1148 -42.07 -5.84 1.25
N ILE A 1149 -43.35 -5.52 1.44
CA ILE A 1149 -43.86 -4.15 1.60
C ILE A 1149 -44.62 -4.04 2.93
N ASP A 1150 -44.20 -3.12 3.79
CA ASP A 1150 -44.85 -2.84 5.08
C ASP A 1150 -44.97 -1.33 5.27
N GLY A 1151 -46.16 -0.80 4.99
CA GLY A 1151 -46.42 0.65 4.93
C GLY A 1151 -45.54 1.36 3.90
N ASP A 1152 -44.97 2.49 4.31
CA ASP A 1152 -44.26 3.44 3.45
C ASP A 1152 -42.79 3.03 3.15
N ARG A 1153 -42.43 1.75 3.37
CA ARG A 1153 -41.04 1.24 3.25
C ARG A 1153 -40.96 -0.07 2.45
N PHE A 1154 -39.90 -0.21 1.67
CA PHE A 1154 -39.55 -1.40 0.89
C PHE A 1154 -38.29 -2.06 1.45
N ARG A 1155 -38.27 -3.39 1.63
CA ARG A 1155 -37.10 -4.13 2.15
C ARG A 1155 -36.45 -5.02 1.09
N LEU A 1156 -35.21 -4.68 0.71
CA LEU A 1156 -34.37 -5.51 -0.16
C LEU A 1156 -33.87 -6.77 0.58
N PRO A 1157 -33.71 -7.92 -0.12
CA PRO A 1157 -33.11 -9.12 0.45
C PRO A 1157 -31.58 -8.96 0.58
N ASP A 1158 -30.97 -9.63 1.56
CA ASP A 1158 -29.53 -9.96 1.50
C ASP A 1158 -29.25 -10.80 0.23
N TRP A 1159 -27.99 -11.04 -0.18
CA TRP A 1159 -27.71 -11.65 -1.50
C TRP A 1159 -26.99 -13.02 -1.50
N ASN A 1160 -26.90 -13.72 -0.35
CA ASN A 1160 -26.13 -14.97 -0.24
C ASN A 1160 -26.76 -16.16 0.57
N ARG A 1161 -28.01 -16.54 0.31
CA ARG A 1161 -28.61 -17.86 0.65
C ARG A 1161 -29.38 -18.41 -0.56
N GLY A 1162 -29.72 -19.71 -0.55
CA GLY A 1162 -30.00 -20.50 -1.76
C GLY A 1162 -31.43 -20.95 -2.09
N VAL A 1163 -32.35 -21.14 -1.12
CA VAL A 1163 -33.49 -22.08 -1.29
C VAL A 1163 -34.77 -21.67 -0.52
N ILE A 1164 -35.94 -21.99 -1.07
CA ILE A 1164 -37.31 -21.84 -0.49
C ILE A 1164 -37.61 -22.96 0.53
N PRO A 1165 -38.20 -22.69 1.73
CA PRO A 1165 -38.75 -23.73 2.62
C PRO A 1165 -40.01 -24.39 2.07
N ARG A 1166 -40.26 -25.66 2.40
CA ARG A 1166 -41.05 -26.56 1.53
C ARG A 1166 -42.56 -26.67 1.80
N GLU A 1167 -43.08 -26.10 2.89
CA GLU A 1167 -44.49 -26.28 3.29
C GLU A 1167 -45.10 -24.96 3.80
N LEU A 1168 -46.21 -24.55 3.17
CA LEU A 1168 -47.03 -23.37 3.52
C LEU A 1168 -48.51 -23.79 3.64
N GLU A 1169 -48.94 -24.29 4.80
CA GLU A 1169 -50.37 -24.46 5.09
C GLU A 1169 -50.94 -23.24 5.82
N LEU A 1170 -51.96 -22.61 5.21
CA LEU A 1170 -52.64 -21.42 5.73
C LEU A 1170 -53.88 -21.77 6.57
N LYS A 1171 -53.84 -21.35 7.84
CA LYS A 1171 -54.94 -20.96 8.75
C LYS A 1171 -56.36 -21.49 8.48
N ALA A 1172 -56.99 -22.05 9.53
CA ALA A 1172 -58.44 -22.02 9.69
C ALA A 1172 -58.88 -21.71 11.14
N LYS A 1173 -59.97 -20.92 11.26
CA LYS A 1173 -60.74 -20.53 12.47
C LYS A 1173 -60.16 -19.44 13.38
N GLU A 1174 -60.94 -18.47 13.89
CA GLU A 1174 -62.32 -17.99 13.59
C GLU A 1174 -62.43 -16.55 14.17
N ALA A 1175 -62.76 -15.53 13.37
CA ALA A 1175 -64.11 -14.99 13.12
C ALA A 1175 -64.64 -13.92 14.13
N LYS A 1176 -64.34 -12.65 13.87
CA LYS A 1176 -65.35 -11.61 13.60
C LYS A 1176 -64.74 -10.33 13.03
#